data_AF-A0A961DF97-F1
#
_entry.id   AF-A0A961DF97-F1
#
_cell.length_a   1.000
_cell.length_b   1.000
_cell.length_c   1.000
_cell.angle_alpha   90.00
_cell.angle_beta   90.00
_cell.angle_gamma   90.00
#
_symmetry.space_group_name_H-M   'P 1'
#
loop_
_entity.id
_entity.type
_entity.pdbx_description
1 polymer ?
#
loop_
_entity_poly.entity_id
_entity_poly.type
_entity_poly.pdbx_seq_one_letter_code
_entity_poly.pdbx_strand_id
1 'polypeptide(L)'
;MNSSIDLRASRVLSLHASLRDAIADFTHRSEQIAREIRAKRYTAEQNHLQHLESLDAQNTSLLGETALQWDEYAKSIHARHEARNTAFKRYEDRIKRDLPAMIQKTRETWLGKQQMRRMSADFIRKQGLQEVENTKGALLERLNLAKDRLLAVLKATGERLNRKDAPQPGTGLSLADIPSRVEALEAQAESLEGQLASGKSSGLFKMFSKPSVDLRQLSAAVLDYETCVEELNAAGDAAAAQVQAEFDSADALVTADWNRADEVAEKYRLAMLKRLATQIPALLARNERLLARNLRRFEEQKAAALEGVSGPGASQRQQIIDQHEAAMHAMHVAAEQRWTGLLAEWNQKIPPLLAAVDEINGADAAKFQPWSVDYHPHEMFPAACRFGQVNLDLSASAALFAKETPLSLGGHEKVGLPLTLAFPQEGSLLIETDDDGGNWIADVMNGVIFRLFSQAPPGKVHLTIIDAVGLGQNFAGLMHLADYEPALINRRIWTQRDQIEERLAELNEHVEKVIQMYLRNEYATITEYNEQAGSVAEKYHFLVIAGLPTGFSESAMARLKSIVMSGARCGVFVLIHWDRRQALPEGLAADDLRKNCLRLVREKGVVSFGGISTLALDPPPSDAVAADLAHQIGQASIDSNRVQVPFSVVAPKEMWSESTTNELRIAIGRTGATKLQYLAIGKGTKQHALLAGKTGSGKSTLLHIIITNLALTCSPDEIEFYLIDFKKGVEFKCYADAKLPHAKVVAIESDREFALSVLQRIDEELRRRGEMYRKIGAQDLAGYKRAGGTEPMPRAMLIIDEFQEFFVEDDSVAQGAALLLDRIVRQGRAFGIHVFLGSQTLGGAYTLARTTLGQMVIRIALQCNEADAALIMDDSNTAPRLLSRPGEGIYNDAAGAVEGNSPFQVVWLTDEERDANLLKVSQLSHERGFDTKRPIVFEGNMPADVRDNALLAEALANPPVKAPADPKCWLGMPNAIKGPTEALFPRQSGRHLMLVGQNDEAITAIMGLGMLALATQHPRDRAPLFYLVHGALAGTPDCEFLEAIAAGRAKISQGHEAPEFIAEIHAEMKRRSDEGSAGDPPVFLFVHGLQKFRKLRYEEDFSFGGDDSPKPGNQLNEIIAEGPSLGIHLITSLDTLNNVNRCLSRKAVSELGMRVLFQMSANDSASLIDSPKASMLGLHRALFYSEHESRLETFRPFALPDVGWVAAAVKALG
;
A
#
# COMPACT_ATOMS: atom_id res chain seq x y z
N MET A 1 13.62 2.89 -8.25
CA MET A 1 12.16 2.89 -8.51
C MET A 1 11.48 2.23 -7.32
N ASN A 2 11.23 2.97 -6.24
CA ASN A 2 10.31 2.53 -5.20
C ASN A 2 8.91 2.88 -5.71
N SER A 3 8.10 1.88 -6.07
CA SER A 3 6.69 2.11 -6.37
C SER A 3 6.03 2.66 -5.10
N SER A 4 5.73 3.97 -5.06
CA SER A 4 5.07 4.56 -3.91
C SER A 4 3.69 3.95 -3.77
N ILE A 5 3.44 3.24 -2.67
CA ILE A 5 2.13 2.70 -2.32
C ILE A 5 1.09 3.83 -2.39
N ASP A 6 -0.01 3.60 -3.12
CA ASP A 6 -1.05 4.59 -3.37
C ASP A 6 -1.94 4.77 -2.14
N LEU A 7 -1.81 5.93 -1.49
CA LEU A 7 -2.54 6.28 -0.25
C LEU A 7 -3.79 7.14 -0.51
N ARG A 8 -4.21 7.30 -1.78
CA ARG A 8 -5.42 8.08 -2.13
C ARG A 8 -6.65 7.61 -1.35
N ALA A 9 -7.46 8.57 -0.90
CA ALA A 9 -8.67 8.29 -0.14
C ALA A 9 -9.68 7.49 -0.98
N SER A 10 -9.75 7.73 -2.30
CA SER A 10 -10.58 6.93 -3.21
C SER A 10 -10.20 5.45 -3.24
N ARG A 11 -8.89 5.14 -3.22
CA ARG A 11 -8.38 3.76 -3.15
C ARG A 11 -8.70 3.11 -1.81
N VAL A 12 -8.53 3.85 -0.72
CA VAL A 12 -8.88 3.38 0.64
C VAL A 12 -10.37 3.06 0.77
N LEU A 13 -11.25 3.95 0.27
CA LEU A 13 -12.69 3.73 0.27
C LEU A 13 -13.08 2.50 -0.57
N SER A 14 -12.45 2.31 -1.74
CA SER A 14 -12.66 1.14 -2.59
C SER A 14 -12.24 -0.16 -1.90
N LEU A 15 -11.09 -0.16 -1.23
CA LEU A 15 -10.60 -1.32 -0.47
C LEU A 15 -11.51 -1.64 0.72
N HIS A 16 -11.91 -0.61 1.48
CA HIS A 16 -12.85 -0.75 2.59
C HIS A 16 -14.18 -1.37 2.13
N ALA A 17 -14.78 -0.85 1.05
CA ALA A 17 -16.03 -1.39 0.51
C ALA A 17 -15.86 -2.84 0.02
N SER A 18 -14.78 -3.12 -0.74
CA SER A 18 -14.50 -4.47 -1.25
C SER A 18 -14.33 -5.49 -0.13
N LEU A 19 -13.62 -5.14 0.95
CA LEU A 19 -13.40 -6.02 2.09
C LEU A 19 -14.69 -6.24 2.88
N ARG A 20 -15.44 -5.17 3.18
CA ARG A 20 -16.73 -5.25 3.87
C ARG A 20 -17.72 -6.13 3.11
N ASP A 21 -17.89 -5.90 1.82
CA ASP A 21 -18.88 -6.58 1.01
C ASP A 21 -18.51 -8.06 0.78
N ALA A 22 -17.21 -8.35 0.56
CA ALA A 22 -16.73 -9.72 0.45
C ALA A 22 -16.93 -10.51 1.75
N ILE A 23 -16.55 -9.94 2.91
CA ILE A 23 -16.73 -10.61 4.20
C ILE A 23 -18.23 -10.82 4.49
N ALA A 24 -19.09 -9.84 4.22
CA ALA A 24 -20.53 -9.99 4.40
C ALA A 24 -21.12 -11.14 3.57
N ASP A 25 -20.69 -11.31 2.31
CA ASP A 25 -21.10 -12.44 1.45
C ASP A 25 -20.65 -13.78 2.05
N PHE A 26 -19.38 -13.91 2.45
CA PHE A 26 -18.87 -15.14 3.07
C PHE A 26 -19.54 -15.46 4.40
N THR A 27 -19.79 -14.45 5.25
CA THR A 27 -20.57 -14.58 6.49
C THR A 27 -21.95 -15.16 6.17
N HIS A 28 -22.70 -14.56 5.24
CA HIS A 28 -24.03 -15.04 4.87
C HIS A 28 -24.03 -16.49 4.34
N ARG A 29 -23.14 -16.81 3.40
CA ARG A 29 -23.03 -18.15 2.80
C ARG A 29 -22.60 -19.20 3.82
N SER A 30 -21.68 -18.86 4.72
CA SER A 30 -21.23 -19.76 5.78
C SER A 30 -22.34 -20.10 6.77
N GLU A 31 -23.16 -19.12 7.17
CA GLU A 31 -24.33 -19.35 8.03
C GLU A 31 -25.39 -20.22 7.34
N GLN A 32 -25.59 -20.03 6.04
CA GLN A 32 -26.53 -20.84 5.27
C GLN A 32 -26.13 -22.32 5.27
N ILE A 33 -24.85 -22.62 5.01
CA ILE A 33 -24.31 -23.99 5.03
C ILE A 33 -24.49 -24.60 6.44
N ALA A 34 -24.13 -23.87 7.50
CA ALA A 34 -24.26 -24.34 8.88
C ALA A 34 -25.73 -24.58 9.29
N ARG A 35 -26.66 -23.72 8.87
CA ARG A 35 -28.11 -23.87 9.12
C ARG A 35 -28.69 -25.09 8.39
N GLU A 36 -28.35 -25.28 7.12
CA GLU A 36 -28.84 -26.41 6.32
C GLU A 36 -28.36 -27.77 6.88
N ILE A 37 -27.10 -27.86 7.32
CA ILE A 37 -26.55 -29.07 7.93
C ILE A 37 -27.28 -29.40 9.24
N ARG A 38 -27.48 -28.39 10.11
CA ARG A 38 -28.21 -28.56 11.38
C ARG A 38 -29.65 -29.04 11.15
N ALA A 39 -30.37 -28.42 10.23
CA ALA A 39 -31.75 -28.79 9.92
C ALA A 39 -31.86 -30.22 9.39
N LYS A 40 -31.02 -30.61 8.42
CA LYS A 40 -31.05 -31.97 7.87
C LYS A 40 -30.66 -33.03 8.90
N ARG A 41 -29.66 -32.74 9.75
CA ARG A 41 -29.21 -33.67 10.81
C ARG A 41 -30.32 -33.93 11.82
N TYR A 42 -31.01 -32.88 12.25
CA TYR A 42 -32.14 -32.99 13.16
C TYR A 42 -33.26 -33.87 12.58
N THR A 43 -33.61 -33.71 11.31
CA THR A 43 -34.61 -34.55 10.64
C THR A 43 -34.17 -36.02 10.54
N ALA A 44 -32.91 -36.29 10.21
CA ALA A 44 -32.38 -37.64 10.11
C ALA A 44 -32.36 -38.39 11.47
N GLU A 45 -32.04 -37.67 12.56
CA GLU A 45 -32.07 -38.21 13.93
C GLU A 45 -33.51 -38.51 14.41
N GLN A 46 -34.47 -37.61 14.12
CA GLN A 46 -35.88 -37.83 14.46
C GLN A 46 -36.49 -39.03 13.72
N ASN A 47 -36.22 -39.19 12.44
CA ASN A 47 -36.72 -40.32 11.64
C ASN A 47 -36.14 -41.66 12.14
N HIS A 48 -34.85 -41.68 12.55
CA HIS A 48 -34.22 -42.88 13.09
C HIS A 48 -34.88 -43.34 14.41
N LEU A 49 -35.16 -42.40 15.32
CA LEU A 49 -35.83 -42.68 16.59
C LEU A 49 -37.25 -43.23 16.38
N GLN A 50 -38.05 -42.60 15.51
CA GLN A 50 -39.41 -43.06 15.21
C GLN A 50 -39.44 -44.48 14.63
N HIS A 51 -38.50 -44.81 13.73
CA HIS A 51 -38.44 -46.14 13.13
C HIS A 51 -38.05 -47.23 14.13
N LEU A 52 -37.16 -46.94 15.09
CA LEU A 52 -36.80 -47.88 16.16
C LEU A 52 -37.95 -48.10 17.15
N GLU A 53 -38.64 -47.04 17.57
CA GLU A 53 -39.78 -47.14 18.49
C GLU A 53 -40.94 -47.97 17.88
N SER A 54 -41.21 -47.79 16.58
CA SER A 54 -42.22 -48.56 15.86
C SER A 54 -41.89 -50.06 15.79
N LEU A 55 -40.61 -50.41 15.63
CA LEU A 55 -40.16 -51.82 15.54
C LEU A 55 -40.24 -52.52 16.92
N ASP A 56 -39.83 -51.83 17.99
CA ASP A 56 -39.85 -52.38 19.35
C ASP A 56 -41.29 -52.63 19.85
N ALA A 57 -42.24 -51.76 19.46
CA ALA A 57 -43.66 -51.95 19.76
C ALA A 57 -44.25 -53.20 19.07
N GLN A 58 -43.91 -53.45 17.80
CA GLN A 58 -44.38 -54.61 17.04
C GLN A 58 -43.85 -55.94 17.61
N ASN A 59 -42.56 -56.01 17.94
CA ASN A 59 -41.95 -57.23 18.50
C ASN A 59 -42.53 -57.62 19.87
N THR A 60 -42.85 -56.64 20.71
CA THR A 60 -43.44 -56.88 22.03
C THR A 60 -44.84 -57.50 21.94
N SER A 61 -45.64 -57.07 20.95
CA SER A 61 -47.00 -57.62 20.72
C SER A 61 -46.97 -59.08 20.29
N LEU A 62 -46.11 -59.43 19.32
CA LEU A 62 -46.00 -60.78 18.77
C LEU A 62 -45.52 -61.83 19.80
N LEU A 63 -44.60 -61.43 20.69
CA LEU A 63 -44.13 -62.32 21.76
C LEU A 63 -45.22 -62.58 22.82
N GLY A 64 -46.07 -61.60 23.11
CA GLY A 64 -47.18 -61.72 24.05
C GLY A 64 -48.27 -62.70 23.57
N GLU A 65 -48.67 -62.62 22.30
CA GLU A 65 -49.69 -63.50 21.72
C GLU A 65 -49.22 -64.97 21.67
N THR A 66 -47.96 -65.20 21.33
CA THR A 66 -47.38 -66.55 21.22
C THR A 66 -47.31 -67.24 22.59
N ALA A 67 -47.01 -66.51 23.67
CA ALA A 67 -46.93 -67.08 25.02
C ALA A 67 -48.29 -67.57 25.56
N LEU A 68 -49.38 -66.88 25.24
CA LEU A 68 -50.74 -67.21 25.70
C LEU A 68 -51.26 -68.52 25.10
N GLN A 69 -51.00 -68.77 23.82
CA GLN A 69 -51.44 -69.98 23.11
C GLN A 69 -50.83 -71.27 23.69
N TRP A 70 -49.57 -71.22 24.13
CA TRP A 70 -48.91 -72.40 24.70
C TRP A 70 -49.36 -72.74 26.13
N ASP A 71 -49.87 -71.78 26.91
CA ASP A 71 -50.37 -72.03 28.27
C ASP A 71 -51.69 -72.82 28.27
N GLU A 72 -52.59 -72.56 27.31
CA GLU A 72 -53.83 -73.33 27.16
C GLU A 72 -53.58 -74.79 26.77
N TYR A 73 -52.56 -75.04 25.94
CA TYR A 73 -52.25 -76.39 25.49
C TYR A 73 -51.76 -77.31 26.63
N ALA A 74 -51.01 -76.78 27.60
CA ALA A 74 -50.55 -77.51 28.79
C ALA A 74 -51.70 -78.00 29.68
N LYS A 75 -52.74 -77.17 29.86
CA LYS A 75 -53.95 -77.51 30.64
C LYS A 75 -54.69 -78.71 30.04
N SER A 76 -54.71 -78.83 28.71
CA SER A 76 -55.36 -79.94 27.99
C SER A 76 -54.70 -81.31 28.23
N ILE A 77 -53.39 -81.35 28.52
CA ILE A 77 -52.65 -82.60 28.73
C ILE A 77 -53.01 -83.20 30.10
N HIS A 78 -53.11 -82.36 31.13
CA HIS A 78 -53.43 -82.78 32.50
C HIS A 78 -54.88 -83.27 32.63
N ALA A 79 -55.85 -82.59 32.02
CA ALA A 79 -57.27 -82.99 32.08
C ALA A 79 -57.51 -84.41 31.53
N ARG A 80 -56.78 -84.81 30.47
CA ARG A 80 -56.89 -86.15 29.87
C ARG A 80 -56.33 -87.27 30.76
N HIS A 81 -55.37 -86.96 31.63
CA HIS A 81 -54.80 -87.92 32.57
C HIS A 81 -55.80 -88.31 33.66
N GLU A 82 -56.44 -87.33 34.30
CA GLU A 82 -57.41 -87.56 35.37
C GLU A 82 -58.62 -88.37 34.91
N ALA A 83 -59.18 -88.05 33.74
CA ALA A 83 -60.35 -88.74 33.21
C ALA A 83 -60.16 -90.26 33.08
N ARG A 84 -58.95 -90.71 32.75
CA ARG A 84 -58.62 -92.15 32.63
C ARG A 84 -58.52 -92.86 33.99
N ASN A 85 -57.98 -92.20 35.01
CA ASN A 85 -57.89 -92.78 36.36
C ASN A 85 -59.28 -93.04 36.95
N THR A 86 -60.24 -92.13 36.73
CA THR A 86 -61.63 -92.30 37.18
C THR A 86 -62.32 -93.49 36.51
N ALA A 87 -62.03 -93.76 35.22
CA ALA A 87 -62.62 -94.86 34.48
C ALA A 87 -62.19 -96.24 35.02
N PHE A 88 -60.92 -96.40 35.42
CA PHE A 88 -60.43 -97.68 35.96
C PHE A 88 -61.08 -98.05 37.30
N LYS A 89 -61.33 -97.06 38.17
CA LYS A 89 -61.96 -97.29 39.48
C LYS A 89 -63.40 -97.81 39.35
N ARG A 90 -64.18 -97.28 38.39
CA ARG A 90 -65.55 -97.75 38.11
C ARG A 90 -65.63 -99.20 37.64
N TYR A 91 -64.59 -99.71 36.99
CA TYR A 91 -64.55 -101.10 36.50
C TYR A 91 -64.41 -102.11 37.65
N GLU A 92 -63.61 -101.80 38.67
CA GLU A 92 -63.42 -102.66 39.85
C GLU A 92 -64.72 -102.87 40.64
N ASP A 93 -65.46 -101.79 40.87
CA ASP A 93 -66.70 -101.81 41.66
C ASP A 93 -67.84 -102.58 40.98
N ARG A 94 -67.84 -102.69 39.65
CA ARG A 94 -68.84 -103.45 38.90
C ARG A 94 -68.70 -104.96 39.13
N ILE A 95 -67.49 -105.50 39.00
CA ILE A 95 -67.27 -106.96 39.08
C ILE A 95 -67.53 -107.52 40.49
N LYS A 96 -67.23 -106.75 41.55
CA LYS A 96 -67.49 -107.19 42.94
C LYS A 96 -68.99 -107.36 43.23
N ARG A 97 -69.86 -106.63 42.53
CA ARG A 97 -71.31 -106.62 42.74
C ARG A 97 -72.01 -107.89 42.19
N ASP A 98 -71.58 -108.36 41.02
CA ASP A 98 -72.28 -109.41 40.26
C ASP A 98 -71.85 -110.85 40.63
N LEU A 99 -70.86 -111.00 41.50
CA LEU A 99 -70.21 -112.29 41.81
C LEU A 99 -71.16 -113.38 42.39
N PRO A 100 -72.12 -113.09 43.28
CA PRO A 100 -73.01 -114.12 43.85
C PRO A 100 -73.91 -114.79 42.80
N ALA A 101 -74.44 -114.03 41.84
CA ALA A 101 -75.34 -114.54 40.81
C ALA A 101 -74.63 -115.50 39.83
N MET A 102 -73.34 -115.29 39.57
CA MET A 102 -72.55 -116.15 38.69
C MET A 102 -72.29 -117.55 39.28
N ILE A 103 -72.25 -117.68 40.61
CA ILE A 103 -72.00 -118.95 41.31
C ILE A 103 -73.21 -119.89 41.16
N GLN A 104 -74.42 -119.37 41.37
CA GLN A 104 -75.65 -120.17 41.35
C GLN A 104 -75.95 -120.78 39.98
N LYS A 105 -75.72 -120.02 38.89
CA LYS A 105 -75.90 -120.50 37.51
C LYS A 105 -75.03 -121.70 37.15
N THR A 106 -73.85 -121.82 37.77
CA THR A 106 -72.90 -122.90 37.50
C THR A 106 -73.38 -124.24 38.06
N ARG A 107 -74.11 -124.22 39.19
CA ARG A 107 -74.66 -125.42 39.85
C ARG A 107 -75.79 -126.07 39.05
N GLU A 108 -76.75 -125.27 38.59
CA GLU A 108 -77.93 -125.77 37.86
C GLU A 108 -77.57 -126.46 36.54
N THR A 109 -76.51 -125.97 35.88
CA THR A 109 -76.02 -126.53 34.61
C THR A 109 -75.46 -127.95 34.76
N TRP A 110 -74.95 -128.30 35.95
CA TRP A 110 -74.38 -129.64 36.21
C TRP A 110 -75.47 -130.72 36.33
N LEU A 111 -76.54 -130.43 37.07
CA LEU A 111 -77.63 -131.38 37.33
C LEU A 111 -78.38 -131.78 36.05
N GLY A 112 -78.61 -130.85 35.13
CA GLY A 112 -79.32 -131.13 33.87
C GLY A 112 -78.64 -132.15 32.95
N LYS A 113 -77.31 -132.34 33.04
CA LYS A 113 -76.58 -133.28 32.16
C LYS A 113 -76.78 -134.76 32.52
N GLN A 114 -77.08 -135.10 33.77
CA GLN A 114 -77.18 -136.50 34.19
C GLN A 114 -78.55 -137.12 33.84
N GLN A 115 -79.61 -136.32 33.76
CA GLN A 115 -80.97 -136.80 33.45
C GLN A 115 -81.10 -137.34 32.01
N MET A 116 -80.37 -136.78 31.04
CA MET A 116 -80.39 -137.22 29.64
C MET A 116 -79.77 -138.61 29.43
N ARG A 117 -78.84 -139.05 30.29
CA ARG A 117 -78.14 -140.33 30.13
C ARG A 117 -79.02 -141.55 30.47
N ARG A 118 -79.96 -141.40 31.39
CA ARG A 118 -80.85 -142.48 31.83
C ARG A 118 -81.84 -142.93 30.74
N MET A 119 -82.30 -142.00 29.90
CA MET A 119 -83.27 -142.28 28.84
C MET A 119 -82.71 -143.07 27.65
N SER A 120 -81.39 -143.02 27.40
CA SER A 120 -80.80 -143.74 26.25
C SER A 120 -80.67 -145.25 26.45
N ALA A 121 -80.55 -145.73 27.70
CA ALA A 121 -80.33 -147.15 27.98
C ALA A 121 -81.58 -148.04 27.72
N ASP A 122 -82.78 -147.51 27.91
CA ASP A 122 -84.05 -148.27 27.83
C ASP A 122 -84.53 -148.54 26.38
N PHE A 123 -84.02 -147.77 25.42
CA PHE A 123 -84.37 -147.91 24.00
C PHE A 123 -83.73 -149.15 23.33
N ILE A 124 -82.50 -149.50 23.73
CA ILE A 124 -81.71 -150.60 23.11
C ILE A 124 -82.34 -151.98 23.40
N ARG A 125 -82.93 -152.17 24.59
CA ARG A 125 -83.54 -153.44 25.05
C ARG A 125 -84.64 -153.98 24.12
N LYS A 126 -85.47 -153.10 23.54
CA LYS A 126 -86.66 -153.51 22.78
C LYS A 126 -86.34 -154.09 21.40
N GLN A 127 -85.16 -153.79 20.83
CA GLN A 127 -84.82 -154.18 19.46
C GLN A 127 -84.31 -155.64 19.36
N GLY A 128 -83.62 -156.14 20.39
CA GLY A 128 -82.99 -157.47 20.37
C GLY A 128 -83.93 -158.68 20.51
N LEU A 129 -85.17 -158.49 21.01
CA LEU A 129 -86.11 -159.59 21.22
C LEU A 129 -86.83 -160.07 19.95
N GLN A 130 -86.84 -159.28 18.87
CA GLN A 130 -87.61 -159.56 17.65
C GLN A 130 -86.88 -160.49 16.65
N GLU A 131 -85.55 -160.61 16.71
CA GLU A 131 -84.76 -161.43 15.77
C GLU A 131 -84.80 -162.94 16.08
N VAL A 132 -85.14 -163.33 17.32
CA VAL A 132 -85.11 -164.73 17.78
C VAL A 132 -86.23 -165.60 17.18
N GLU A 133 -87.38 -165.03 16.80
CA GLU A 133 -88.54 -165.78 16.28
C GLU A 133 -88.37 -166.32 14.84
N ASN A 134 -87.56 -165.69 14.00
CA ASN A 134 -87.45 -166.05 12.58
C ASN A 134 -86.66 -167.34 12.30
N THR A 135 -85.84 -167.80 13.25
CA THR A 135 -84.89 -168.91 13.05
C THR A 135 -85.53 -170.30 13.19
N LYS A 136 -86.72 -170.41 13.81
CA LYS A 136 -87.39 -171.69 14.13
C LYS A 136 -88.01 -172.43 12.93
N GLY A 137 -88.21 -171.77 11.77
CA GLY A 137 -88.95 -172.35 10.63
C GLY A 137 -88.21 -173.41 9.80
N ALA A 138 -86.87 -173.35 9.70
CA ALA A 138 -86.10 -174.19 8.78
C ALA A 138 -85.82 -175.63 9.28
N LEU A 139 -85.93 -175.87 10.59
CA LEU A 139 -85.62 -177.17 11.21
C LEU A 139 -86.77 -178.19 11.14
N LEU A 140 -88.01 -177.73 10.89
CA LEU A 140 -89.21 -178.59 10.86
C LEU A 140 -89.30 -179.53 9.63
N GLU A 141 -88.62 -179.21 8.52
CA GLU A 141 -88.60 -180.07 7.33
C GLU A 141 -87.76 -181.33 7.51
N ARG A 142 -86.64 -181.27 8.24
CA ARG A 142 -85.74 -182.42 8.48
C ARG A 142 -86.40 -183.52 9.30
N LEU A 143 -87.24 -183.15 10.26
CA LEU A 143 -87.94 -184.09 11.14
C LEU A 143 -88.96 -184.98 10.39
N ASN A 144 -89.61 -184.45 9.36
CA ASN A 144 -90.61 -185.20 8.59
C ASN A 144 -89.98 -186.28 7.69
N LEU A 145 -88.76 -186.07 7.18
CA LEU A 145 -88.06 -187.02 6.30
C LEU A 145 -87.57 -188.27 7.05
N ALA A 146 -87.22 -188.13 8.33
CA ALA A 146 -86.80 -189.23 9.20
C ALA A 146 -87.98 -190.16 9.57
N LYS A 147 -89.19 -189.59 9.73
CA LYS A 147 -90.43 -190.31 10.07
C LYS A 147 -90.86 -191.33 9.01
N ASP A 148 -90.70 -190.98 7.72
CA ASP A 148 -91.14 -191.85 6.61
C ASP A 148 -90.26 -193.10 6.44
N ARG A 149 -88.96 -193.01 6.75
CA ARG A 149 -88.03 -194.14 6.68
C ARG A 149 -88.33 -195.22 7.73
N LEU A 150 -88.78 -194.81 8.92
CA LEU A 150 -89.13 -195.72 10.02
C LEU A 150 -90.36 -196.60 9.69
N LEU A 151 -91.37 -196.02 9.04
CA LEU A 151 -92.60 -196.70 8.63
C LEU A 151 -92.38 -197.77 7.56
N ALA A 152 -91.37 -197.61 6.69
CA ALA A 152 -91.04 -198.57 5.64
C ALA A 152 -90.46 -199.88 6.18
N VAL A 153 -89.61 -199.81 7.22
CA VAL A 153 -88.96 -200.99 7.81
C VAL A 153 -89.96 -201.82 8.64
N LEU A 154 -90.93 -201.18 9.30
CA LEU A 154 -91.98 -201.85 10.09
C LEU A 154 -92.96 -202.68 9.23
N LYS A 155 -93.23 -202.26 7.99
CA LYS A 155 -94.18 -202.95 7.08
C LYS A 155 -93.63 -204.28 6.55
N ALA A 156 -92.31 -204.39 6.38
CA ALA A 156 -91.64 -205.57 5.84
C ALA A 156 -91.59 -206.76 6.84
N THR A 157 -91.73 -206.48 8.14
CA THR A 157 -91.66 -207.49 9.20
C THR A 157 -93.00 -208.21 9.44
N GLY A 158 -94.12 -207.68 8.94
CA GLY A 158 -95.48 -208.17 9.26
C GLY A 158 -95.99 -209.37 8.45
N GLU A 159 -95.54 -209.60 7.21
CA GLU A 159 -96.17 -210.58 6.30
C GLU A 159 -95.79 -212.06 6.55
N ARG A 160 -94.84 -212.35 7.45
CA ARG A 160 -94.45 -213.72 7.81
C ARG A 160 -95.04 -214.25 9.12
N LEU A 161 -95.71 -213.43 9.92
CA LEU A 161 -96.49 -213.88 11.08
C LEU A 161 -97.98 -213.92 10.72
N ASN A 162 -98.34 -214.85 9.84
CA ASN A 162 -99.75 -215.15 9.59
C ASN A 162 -100.20 -216.25 10.56
N ARG A 163 -100.96 -215.88 11.58
CA ARG A 163 -102.32 -216.40 11.79
C ARG A 163 -102.96 -215.61 12.92
N LYS A 164 -104.05 -214.92 12.57
CA LYS A 164 -105.40 -215.33 12.98
C LYS A 164 -105.41 -215.38 14.51
N ASP A 165 -105.43 -214.24 15.16
CA ASP A 165 -106.69 -213.53 15.34
C ASP A 165 -106.53 -212.02 15.17
N ALA A 166 -106.67 -211.61 13.91
CA ALA A 166 -106.90 -210.23 13.53
C ALA A 166 -108.34 -209.82 13.86
N PRO A 167 -108.51 -208.62 14.44
CA PRO A 167 -109.47 -207.67 13.90
C PRO A 167 -108.83 -206.27 13.87
N GLN A 168 -109.19 -205.29 13.06
CA GLN A 168 -109.88 -205.14 11.78
C GLN A 168 -109.46 -203.72 11.28
N PRO A 169 -109.69 -203.36 10.02
CA PRO A 169 -109.07 -202.19 9.42
C PRO A 169 -109.65 -200.88 9.97
N GLY A 170 -108.76 -199.96 10.38
CA GLY A 170 -109.08 -198.57 10.68
C GLY A 170 -108.88 -198.19 12.15
N THR A 171 -107.90 -197.32 12.40
CA THR A 171 -107.48 -196.55 13.62
C THR A 171 -106.02 -196.89 13.95
N GLY A 172 -105.03 -196.00 13.81
CA GLY A 172 -104.98 -194.57 14.10
C GLY A 172 -103.97 -194.36 15.23
N LEU A 173 -102.74 -194.87 15.06
CA LEU A 173 -101.77 -195.06 16.14
C LEU A 173 -100.78 -193.90 16.23
N SER A 174 -100.64 -193.38 17.45
CA SER A 174 -100.00 -192.12 17.81
C SER A 174 -98.50 -192.30 18.11
N LEU A 175 -97.72 -191.23 17.93
CA LEU A 175 -96.29 -191.16 18.25
C LEU A 175 -95.98 -191.40 19.74
N ALA A 176 -96.99 -191.34 20.61
CA ALA A 176 -96.88 -191.67 22.04
C ALA A 176 -96.94 -193.19 22.34
N ASP A 177 -97.34 -194.04 21.39
CA ASP A 177 -97.62 -195.48 21.60
C ASP A 177 -96.45 -196.41 21.19
N ILE A 178 -95.30 -195.86 20.78
CA ILE A 178 -94.15 -196.61 20.26
C ILE A 178 -93.26 -197.23 21.36
N PRO A 179 -92.96 -196.55 22.50
CA PRO A 179 -92.15 -197.14 23.58
C PRO A 179 -92.78 -198.41 24.19
N SER A 180 -94.10 -198.39 24.41
CA SER A 180 -94.88 -199.49 24.99
C SER A 180 -95.05 -200.72 24.06
N ARG A 181 -94.69 -200.59 22.78
CA ARG A 181 -94.82 -201.64 21.75
C ARG A 181 -93.48 -202.29 21.40
N VAL A 182 -92.38 -201.57 21.63
CA VAL A 182 -91.01 -202.11 21.64
C VAL A 182 -90.82 -203.01 22.88
N GLU A 183 -91.31 -202.60 24.07
CA GLU A 183 -91.34 -203.44 25.28
C GLU A 183 -92.12 -204.77 25.08
N ALA A 184 -93.19 -204.78 24.27
CA ALA A 184 -93.98 -205.99 23.99
C ALA A 184 -93.30 -206.95 22.99
N LEU A 185 -92.44 -206.45 22.09
CA LEU A 185 -91.67 -207.27 21.14
C LEU A 185 -90.43 -207.88 21.79
N GLU A 186 -89.83 -207.21 22.79
CA GLU A 186 -88.77 -207.75 23.63
C GLU A 186 -89.30 -208.90 24.53
N ALA A 187 -90.53 -208.80 25.06
CA ALA A 187 -91.17 -209.84 25.87
C ALA A 187 -91.61 -211.11 25.09
N GLN A 188 -91.92 -211.00 23.78
CA GLN A 188 -92.32 -212.14 22.95
C GLN A 188 -91.11 -212.95 22.43
N ALA A 189 -89.95 -212.31 22.22
CA ALA A 189 -88.72 -212.99 21.86
C ALA A 189 -88.20 -213.89 23.00
N GLU A 190 -88.34 -213.45 24.25
CA GLU A 190 -88.00 -214.26 25.43
C GLU A 190 -88.92 -215.49 25.62
N SER A 191 -90.17 -215.44 25.14
CA SER A 191 -91.15 -216.54 25.30
C SER A 191 -90.96 -217.71 24.30
N LEU A 192 -90.35 -217.48 23.13
CA LEU A 192 -90.19 -218.50 22.07
C LEU A 192 -88.89 -219.31 22.15
N GLU A 193 -87.76 -218.75 22.61
CA GLU A 193 -86.53 -219.54 22.77
C GLU A 193 -86.60 -220.50 23.99
N GLY A 194 -87.38 -220.17 25.02
CA GLY A 194 -87.63 -221.05 26.17
C GLY A 194 -88.47 -222.30 25.87
N GLN A 195 -89.23 -222.33 24.78
CA GLN A 195 -90.06 -223.49 24.39
C GLN A 195 -89.30 -224.57 23.57
N LEU A 196 -88.07 -224.28 23.13
CA LEU A 196 -87.19 -225.24 22.43
C LEU A 196 -86.36 -226.15 23.36
N ALA A 197 -86.58 -226.07 24.68
CA ALA A 197 -85.83 -226.83 25.68
C ALA A 197 -86.54 -228.10 26.23
N SER A 198 -87.76 -228.47 25.80
CA SER A 198 -88.50 -229.57 26.48
C SER A 198 -89.10 -230.61 25.54
N GLY A 199 -88.34 -231.68 25.25
CA GLY A 199 -88.86 -232.91 24.67
C GLY A 199 -89.58 -233.79 25.70
N LYS A 200 -90.89 -234.03 25.50
CA LYS A 200 -91.68 -235.20 25.99
C LYS A 200 -93.09 -235.23 25.34
N SER A 201 -93.52 -236.43 24.92
CA SER A 201 -94.65 -236.82 24.02
C SER A 201 -94.42 -236.76 22.49
N SER A 202 -93.53 -237.66 22.08
CA SER A 202 -93.31 -238.46 20.84
C SER A 202 -94.30 -238.54 19.64
N GLY A 203 -95.06 -237.52 19.23
CA GLY A 203 -96.08 -237.70 18.17
C GLY A 203 -96.27 -236.59 17.14
N LEU A 204 -95.22 -236.03 16.50
CA LEU A 204 -95.23 -235.48 15.12
C LEU A 204 -93.87 -234.88 14.69
N PHE A 205 -92.87 -235.75 14.64
CA PHE A 205 -91.74 -235.62 13.73
C PHE A 205 -92.25 -235.54 12.27
N LYS A 206 -92.09 -234.41 11.53
CA LYS A 206 -91.86 -234.42 10.05
C LYS A 206 -91.52 -233.12 9.29
N MET A 207 -91.79 -231.89 9.73
CA MET A 207 -91.57 -230.71 8.85
C MET A 207 -90.27 -229.94 9.15
N PHE A 208 -89.17 -230.68 9.30
CA PHE A 208 -87.81 -230.14 9.27
C PHE A 208 -87.54 -229.26 8.01
N SER A 209 -86.70 -228.23 8.19
CA SER A 209 -85.75 -227.59 7.23
C SER A 209 -86.07 -226.20 6.56
N LYS A 210 -85.12 -225.24 6.75
CA LYS A 210 -84.84 -223.94 6.02
C LYS A 210 -85.82 -222.72 6.17
N PRO A 211 -85.46 -221.45 5.80
CA PRO A 211 -84.50 -220.45 6.37
C PRO A 211 -85.06 -218.97 6.56
N SER A 212 -84.28 -218.00 7.14
CA SER A 212 -84.28 -216.49 7.01
C SER A 212 -85.24 -215.51 7.79
N VAL A 213 -84.71 -214.46 8.49
CA VAL A 213 -85.04 -212.97 8.54
C VAL A 213 -84.02 -212.21 9.45
N ASP A 214 -83.62 -210.95 9.13
CA ASP A 214 -82.46 -210.17 9.65
C ASP A 214 -82.84 -208.89 10.47
N LEU A 215 -82.41 -208.78 11.75
CA LEU A 215 -82.84 -207.78 12.76
C LEU A 215 -82.03 -206.45 12.80
N ARG A 216 -80.93 -206.31 12.04
CA ARG A 216 -80.02 -205.15 12.14
C ARG A 216 -80.54 -203.84 11.53
N GLN A 217 -81.51 -203.88 10.62
CA GLN A 217 -82.04 -202.67 9.95
C GLN A 217 -83.08 -201.90 10.81
N LEU A 218 -83.71 -202.53 11.80
CA LEU A 218 -84.76 -201.91 12.62
C LEU A 218 -84.20 -200.94 13.68
N SER A 219 -83.03 -201.27 14.26
CA SER A 219 -82.38 -200.46 15.31
C SER A 219 -81.82 -199.12 14.80
N ALA A 220 -81.26 -199.09 13.59
CA ALA A 220 -80.64 -197.87 13.03
C ALA A 220 -81.65 -196.76 12.70
N ALA A 221 -82.89 -197.12 12.37
CA ALA A 221 -83.93 -196.16 11.98
C ALA A 221 -84.57 -195.44 13.18
N VAL A 222 -84.59 -196.05 14.37
CA VAL A 222 -85.14 -195.46 15.61
C VAL A 222 -84.25 -194.33 16.14
N LEU A 223 -82.92 -194.54 16.11
CA LEU A 223 -81.92 -193.58 16.63
C LEU A 223 -81.89 -192.25 15.83
N ASP A 224 -82.16 -192.31 14.53
CA ASP A 224 -82.17 -191.14 13.62
C ASP A 224 -83.36 -190.19 13.91
N TYR A 225 -84.48 -190.72 14.43
CA TYR A 225 -85.68 -189.93 14.75
C TYR A 225 -85.55 -189.20 16.10
N GLU A 226 -84.99 -189.83 17.13
CA GLU A 226 -84.83 -189.24 18.47
C GLU A 226 -83.85 -188.05 18.47
N THR A 227 -82.76 -188.15 17.69
CA THR A 227 -81.72 -187.12 17.61
C THR A 227 -82.25 -185.79 17.04
N CYS A 228 -83.18 -185.82 16.10
CA CYS A 228 -83.74 -184.60 15.48
C CYS A 228 -84.74 -183.84 16.39
N VAL A 229 -85.25 -184.44 17.46
CA VAL A 229 -86.20 -183.79 18.38
C VAL A 229 -85.48 -182.94 19.44
N GLU A 230 -84.32 -183.39 19.93
CA GLU A 230 -83.55 -182.66 20.95
C GLU A 230 -82.91 -181.37 20.41
N GLU A 231 -82.44 -181.37 19.16
CA GLU A 231 -81.82 -180.19 18.53
C GLU A 231 -82.78 -179.00 18.38
N LEU A 232 -84.09 -179.26 18.23
CA LEU A 232 -85.11 -178.22 18.02
C LEU A 232 -85.41 -177.42 19.30
N ASN A 233 -85.34 -178.05 20.48
CA ASN A 233 -85.70 -177.42 21.74
C ASN A 233 -84.55 -176.61 22.36
N ALA A 234 -83.30 -177.05 22.21
CA ALA A 234 -82.15 -176.41 22.85
C ALA A 234 -81.78 -175.03 22.25
N ALA A 235 -82.07 -174.78 20.98
CA ALA A 235 -81.64 -173.54 20.30
C ALA A 235 -82.50 -172.31 20.62
N GLY A 236 -83.73 -172.48 21.13
CA GLY A 236 -84.68 -171.38 21.35
C GLY A 236 -84.47 -170.60 22.65
N ASP A 237 -84.12 -171.27 23.74
CA ASP A 237 -84.16 -170.67 25.08
C ASP A 237 -82.88 -169.88 25.43
N ALA A 238 -81.75 -170.18 24.80
CA ALA A 238 -80.47 -169.53 25.10
C ALA A 238 -80.40 -168.07 24.63
N ALA A 239 -81.07 -167.71 23.52
CA ALA A 239 -80.95 -166.38 22.91
C ALA A 239 -81.72 -165.28 23.67
N ALA A 240 -82.81 -165.62 24.36
CA ALA A 240 -83.66 -164.63 25.03
C ALA A 240 -83.08 -164.11 26.37
N ALA A 241 -82.25 -164.89 27.06
CA ALA A 241 -81.71 -164.53 28.37
C ALA A 241 -80.61 -163.43 28.32
N GLN A 242 -79.87 -163.33 27.22
CA GLN A 242 -78.70 -162.46 27.10
C GLN A 242 -79.06 -160.97 27.02
N VAL A 243 -80.18 -160.62 26.36
CA VAL A 243 -80.58 -159.21 26.12
C VAL A 243 -81.05 -158.51 27.41
N GLN A 244 -81.55 -159.23 28.41
CA GLN A 244 -82.11 -158.62 29.63
C GLN A 244 -81.03 -158.22 30.65
N ALA A 245 -79.87 -158.88 30.68
CA ALA A 245 -78.81 -158.62 31.67
C ALA A 245 -78.03 -157.32 31.42
N GLU A 246 -77.93 -156.86 30.18
CA GLU A 246 -77.15 -155.67 29.82
C GLU A 246 -77.81 -154.35 30.28
N PHE A 247 -79.14 -154.31 30.39
CA PHE A 247 -79.87 -153.10 30.78
C PHE A 247 -79.68 -152.72 32.25
N ASP A 248 -79.73 -153.70 33.16
CA ASP A 248 -79.72 -153.44 34.61
C ASP A 248 -78.37 -152.85 35.10
N SER A 249 -77.27 -153.11 34.39
CA SER A 249 -75.94 -152.57 34.73
C SER A 249 -75.82 -151.05 34.47
N ALA A 250 -76.51 -150.53 33.45
CA ALA A 250 -76.36 -149.14 33.04
C ALA A 250 -77.08 -148.13 33.97
N ASP A 251 -78.20 -148.52 34.59
CA ASP A 251 -79.02 -147.63 35.42
C ASP A 251 -78.35 -147.26 36.76
N ALA A 252 -77.54 -148.19 37.31
CA ALA A 252 -76.86 -147.99 38.60
C ALA A 252 -75.80 -146.87 38.56
N LEU A 253 -75.10 -146.69 37.43
CA LEU A 253 -74.02 -145.70 37.28
C LEU A 253 -74.51 -144.25 37.26
N VAL A 254 -75.67 -143.97 36.66
CA VAL A 254 -76.20 -142.61 36.52
C VAL A 254 -76.61 -142.00 37.88
N THR A 255 -77.05 -142.84 38.83
CA THR A 255 -77.53 -142.39 40.14
C THR A 255 -76.39 -141.89 41.05
N ALA A 256 -75.17 -142.42 40.92
CA ALA A 256 -74.03 -142.02 41.73
C ALA A 256 -73.50 -140.60 41.38
N ASP A 257 -73.54 -140.20 40.11
CA ASP A 257 -73.01 -138.89 39.64
C ASP A 257 -73.91 -137.70 39.99
N TRP A 258 -75.19 -137.94 40.33
CA TRP A 258 -76.16 -136.90 40.65
C TRP A 258 -75.82 -136.15 41.96
N ASN A 259 -75.21 -136.85 42.93
CA ASN A 259 -75.01 -136.35 44.30
C ASN A 259 -73.81 -135.38 44.48
N ARG A 260 -73.09 -134.99 43.42
CA ARG A 260 -71.84 -134.17 43.47
C ARG A 260 -71.97 -132.68 43.09
N ALA A 261 -73.17 -132.12 42.99
CA ALA A 261 -73.38 -130.78 42.40
C ALA A 261 -72.87 -129.58 43.23
N ASP A 262 -72.82 -129.66 44.56
CA ASP A 262 -72.47 -128.51 45.43
C ASP A 262 -70.96 -128.17 45.44
N GLU A 263 -70.08 -129.16 45.33
CA GLU A 263 -68.62 -128.94 45.32
C GLU A 263 -68.14 -128.10 44.13
N VAL A 264 -68.82 -128.18 42.99
CA VAL A 264 -68.43 -127.47 41.75
C VAL A 264 -68.64 -125.96 41.88
N ALA A 265 -69.64 -125.50 42.64
CA ALA A 265 -70.00 -124.10 42.75
C ALA A 265 -68.98 -123.27 43.55
N GLU A 266 -68.46 -123.80 44.66
CA GLU A 266 -67.57 -123.04 45.57
C GLU A 266 -66.18 -122.79 44.94
N LYS A 267 -65.70 -123.72 44.11
CA LYS A 267 -64.40 -123.60 43.43
C LYS A 267 -64.34 -122.41 42.46
N TYR A 268 -65.48 -122.02 41.88
CA TYR A 268 -65.58 -120.89 40.96
C TYR A 268 -65.45 -119.53 41.67
N ARG A 269 -66.01 -119.39 42.89
CA ARG A 269 -66.00 -118.15 43.68
C ARG A 269 -64.58 -117.64 43.97
N LEU A 270 -63.69 -118.54 44.40
CA LEU A 270 -62.33 -118.21 44.81
C LEU A 270 -61.46 -117.72 43.64
N ALA A 271 -61.68 -118.23 42.43
CA ALA A 271 -60.88 -117.87 41.26
C ALA A 271 -61.08 -116.40 40.81
N MET A 272 -62.32 -115.88 40.90
CA MET A 272 -62.65 -114.55 40.38
C MET A 272 -62.10 -113.40 41.24
N LEU A 273 -62.09 -113.57 42.57
CA LEU A 273 -61.57 -112.55 43.50
C LEU A 273 -60.06 -112.32 43.32
N LYS A 274 -59.29 -113.37 43.03
CA LYS A 274 -57.84 -113.28 42.80
C LYS A 274 -57.48 -112.45 41.56
N ARG A 275 -58.34 -112.47 40.53
CA ARG A 275 -58.14 -111.74 39.26
C ARG A 275 -58.27 -110.22 39.42
N LEU A 276 -59.21 -109.76 40.25
CA LEU A 276 -59.42 -108.32 40.49
C LEU A 276 -58.24 -107.67 41.22
N ALA A 277 -57.66 -108.38 42.21
CA ALA A 277 -56.56 -107.87 43.01
C ALA A 277 -55.26 -107.59 42.23
N THR A 278 -55.12 -108.13 41.01
CA THR A 278 -53.91 -107.96 40.17
C THR A 278 -54.07 -106.95 39.02
N GLN A 279 -55.24 -106.82 38.40
CA GLN A 279 -55.39 -106.02 37.17
C GLN A 279 -55.46 -104.50 37.38
N ILE A 280 -56.08 -104.01 38.47
CA ILE A 280 -56.34 -102.57 38.66
C ILE A 280 -55.05 -101.77 38.91
N PRO A 281 -54.12 -102.18 39.81
CA PRO A 281 -52.89 -101.42 40.06
C PRO A 281 -52.00 -101.26 38.81
N ALA A 282 -51.98 -102.26 37.93
CA ALA A 282 -51.18 -102.25 36.71
C ALA A 282 -51.66 -101.20 35.68
N LEU A 283 -52.97 -100.93 35.61
CA LEU A 283 -53.54 -99.95 34.68
C LEU A 283 -53.23 -98.50 35.10
N LEU A 284 -53.30 -98.20 36.40
CA LEU A 284 -52.96 -96.87 36.94
C LEU A 284 -51.49 -96.52 36.70
N ALA A 285 -50.57 -97.46 36.97
CA ALA A 285 -49.13 -97.27 36.75
C ALA A 285 -48.75 -97.03 35.27
N ARG A 286 -49.58 -97.45 34.32
CA ARG A 286 -49.38 -97.20 32.89
C ARG A 286 -49.81 -95.79 32.48
N ASN A 287 -50.85 -95.22 33.11
CA ASN A 287 -51.36 -93.89 32.79
C ASN A 287 -50.38 -92.79 33.26
N GLU A 288 -49.75 -92.96 34.42
CA GLU A 288 -48.71 -92.05 34.93
C GLU A 288 -47.52 -91.91 33.96
N ARG A 289 -47.05 -93.03 33.40
CA ARG A 289 -45.96 -93.02 32.40
C ARG A 289 -46.32 -92.27 31.12
N LEU A 290 -47.60 -92.22 30.74
CA LEU A 290 -48.08 -91.48 29.57
C LEU A 290 -48.09 -89.97 29.80
N LEU A 291 -48.44 -89.51 31.01
CA LEU A 291 -48.41 -88.08 31.37
C LEU A 291 -47.00 -87.52 31.27
N ALA A 292 -46.02 -88.20 31.88
CA ALA A 292 -44.62 -87.77 31.88
C ALA A 292 -44.03 -87.63 30.46
N ARG A 293 -44.39 -88.55 29.54
CA ARG A 293 -43.95 -88.48 28.14
C ARG A 293 -44.53 -87.27 27.40
N ASN A 294 -45.81 -86.96 27.61
CA ASN A 294 -46.49 -85.88 26.91
C ASN A 294 -45.99 -84.50 27.36
N LEU A 295 -45.61 -84.35 28.64
CA LEU A 295 -45.08 -83.07 29.14
C LEU A 295 -43.69 -82.74 28.60
N ARG A 296 -42.78 -83.71 28.47
CA ARG A 296 -41.47 -83.45 27.84
C ARG A 296 -41.58 -82.94 26.40
N ARG A 297 -42.45 -83.55 25.60
CA ARG A 297 -42.66 -83.16 24.20
C ARG A 297 -43.26 -81.74 24.07
N PHE A 298 -44.02 -81.31 25.07
CA PHE A 298 -44.57 -79.95 25.14
C PHE A 298 -43.47 -78.90 25.36
N GLU A 299 -42.55 -79.15 26.29
CA GLU A 299 -41.46 -78.22 26.60
C GLU A 299 -40.51 -78.01 25.41
N GLU A 300 -40.16 -79.08 24.69
CA GLU A 300 -39.31 -79.02 23.50
C GLU A 300 -39.95 -78.19 22.37
N GLN A 301 -41.26 -78.30 22.15
CA GLN A 301 -41.96 -77.57 21.09
C GLN A 301 -42.18 -76.09 21.42
N LYS A 302 -42.41 -75.75 22.69
CA LYS A 302 -42.55 -74.37 23.16
C LYS A 302 -41.25 -73.58 22.99
N ALA A 303 -40.11 -74.20 23.28
CA ALA A 303 -38.80 -73.56 23.14
C ALA A 303 -38.48 -73.20 21.67
N ALA A 304 -38.72 -74.13 20.74
CA ALA A 304 -38.48 -73.90 19.30
C ALA A 304 -39.38 -72.81 18.70
N ALA A 305 -40.62 -72.67 19.17
CA ALA A 305 -41.56 -71.66 18.68
C ALA A 305 -41.20 -70.23 19.12
N LEU A 306 -40.65 -70.05 20.32
CA LEU A 306 -40.21 -68.74 20.82
C LEU A 306 -38.96 -68.23 20.09
N GLU A 307 -38.04 -69.12 19.72
CA GLU A 307 -36.82 -68.79 18.96
C GLU A 307 -37.12 -68.29 17.54
N GLY A 308 -38.17 -68.82 16.89
CA GLY A 308 -38.60 -68.42 15.54
C GLY A 308 -39.19 -67.01 15.43
N VAL A 309 -39.65 -66.41 16.54
CA VAL A 309 -40.25 -65.06 16.56
C VAL A 309 -39.20 -63.97 16.85
N SER A 310 -38.15 -64.27 17.62
CA SER A 310 -37.14 -63.28 18.01
C SER A 310 -36.04 -63.01 16.95
N GLY A 311 -35.80 -63.96 16.04
CA GLY A 311 -34.73 -63.84 15.02
C GLY A 311 -34.92 -62.70 14.00
N PRO A 312 -36.08 -62.56 13.33
CA PRO A 312 -36.30 -61.53 12.31
C PRO A 312 -36.23 -60.09 12.83
N GLY A 313 -36.68 -59.85 14.07
CA GLY A 313 -36.69 -58.52 14.68
C GLY A 313 -35.30 -57.94 14.94
N ALA A 314 -34.30 -58.80 15.21
CA ALA A 314 -32.91 -58.37 15.41
C ALA A 314 -32.25 -57.92 14.10
N SER A 315 -32.50 -58.61 12.98
CA SER A 315 -31.95 -58.23 11.66
C SER A 315 -32.54 -56.92 11.11
N GLN A 316 -33.84 -56.69 11.30
CA GLN A 316 -34.48 -55.42 10.91
C GLN A 316 -33.95 -54.22 11.69
N ARG A 317 -33.67 -54.40 12.99
CA ARG A 317 -33.08 -53.35 13.82
C ARG A 317 -31.69 -52.94 13.33
N GLN A 318 -30.85 -53.91 12.97
CA GLN A 318 -29.51 -53.62 12.43
C GLN A 318 -29.60 -52.87 11.09
N GLN A 319 -30.55 -53.24 10.22
CA GLN A 319 -30.73 -52.57 8.93
C GLN A 319 -31.12 -51.08 9.07
N ILE A 320 -31.93 -50.73 10.09
CA ILE A 320 -32.31 -49.34 10.38
C ILE A 320 -31.10 -48.53 10.90
N ILE A 321 -30.21 -49.15 11.67
CA ILE A 321 -28.96 -48.54 12.16
C ILE A 321 -28.02 -48.27 10.98
N ASP A 322 -27.77 -49.28 10.13
CA ASP A 322 -26.86 -49.16 8.98
C ASP A 322 -27.33 -48.08 7.98
N GLN A 323 -28.65 -47.96 7.77
CA GLN A 323 -29.23 -46.91 6.92
C GLN A 323 -29.04 -45.50 7.50
N HIS A 324 -29.15 -45.34 8.82
CA HIS A 324 -28.90 -44.07 9.49
C HIS A 324 -27.42 -43.68 9.41
N GLU A 325 -26.50 -44.62 9.65
CA GLU A 325 -25.07 -44.38 9.52
C GLU A 325 -24.68 -43.98 8.08
N ALA A 326 -25.22 -44.66 7.07
CA ALA A 326 -24.99 -44.32 5.67
C ALA A 326 -25.53 -42.92 5.31
N ALA A 327 -26.72 -42.56 5.79
CA ALA A 327 -27.29 -41.22 5.59
C ALA A 327 -26.45 -40.13 6.27
N MET A 328 -26.01 -40.36 7.51
CA MET A 328 -25.14 -39.43 8.24
C MET A 328 -23.78 -39.25 7.55
N HIS A 329 -23.20 -40.34 7.01
CA HIS A 329 -21.93 -40.29 6.28
C HIS A 329 -22.06 -39.52 4.95
N ALA A 330 -23.10 -39.77 4.16
CA ALA A 330 -23.36 -39.04 2.92
C ALA A 330 -23.56 -37.53 3.15
N MET A 331 -24.22 -37.17 4.26
CA MET A 331 -24.40 -35.78 4.66
C MET A 331 -23.08 -35.11 5.07
N HIS A 332 -22.20 -35.82 5.77
CA HIS A 332 -20.86 -35.33 6.12
C HIS A 332 -20.04 -35.04 4.86
N VAL A 333 -20.00 -35.97 3.90
CA VAL A 333 -19.26 -35.80 2.63
C VAL A 333 -19.79 -34.62 1.82
N ALA A 334 -21.12 -34.45 1.73
CA ALA A 334 -21.72 -33.32 1.01
C ALA A 334 -21.45 -31.96 1.70
N ALA A 335 -21.41 -31.93 3.02
CA ALA A 335 -21.03 -30.75 3.79
C ALA A 335 -19.55 -30.38 3.56
N GLU A 336 -18.67 -31.37 3.58
CA GLU A 336 -17.23 -31.20 3.38
C GLU A 336 -16.93 -30.62 1.98
N GLN A 337 -17.53 -31.16 0.91
CA GLN A 337 -17.36 -30.63 -0.45
C GLN A 337 -17.77 -29.16 -0.59
N ARG A 338 -18.88 -28.75 0.04
CA ARG A 338 -19.34 -27.35 0.03
C ARG A 338 -18.38 -26.43 0.80
N TRP A 339 -17.87 -26.88 1.94
CA TRP A 339 -16.86 -26.14 2.70
C TRP A 339 -15.54 -26.01 1.94
N THR A 340 -15.07 -27.08 1.27
CA THR A 340 -13.86 -27.03 0.44
C THR A 340 -14.00 -26.02 -0.70
N GLY A 341 -15.17 -25.97 -1.37
CA GLY A 341 -15.45 -24.98 -2.41
C GLY A 341 -15.43 -23.54 -1.88
N LEU A 342 -16.11 -23.29 -0.76
CA LEU A 342 -16.14 -21.96 -0.14
C LEU A 342 -14.75 -21.52 0.35
N LEU A 343 -13.94 -22.44 0.88
CA LEU A 343 -12.57 -22.18 1.33
C LEU A 343 -11.62 -21.87 0.17
N ALA A 344 -11.79 -22.52 -0.99
CA ALA A 344 -11.02 -22.19 -2.19
C ALA A 344 -11.33 -20.77 -2.69
N GLU A 345 -12.62 -20.38 -2.73
CA GLU A 345 -13.02 -19.00 -3.07
C GLU A 345 -12.49 -17.98 -2.06
N TRP A 346 -12.53 -18.31 -0.76
CA TRP A 346 -11.99 -17.47 0.31
C TRP A 346 -10.50 -17.19 0.10
N ASN A 347 -9.69 -18.24 -0.08
CA ASN A 347 -8.24 -18.14 -0.24
C ASN A 347 -7.84 -17.33 -1.48
N GLN A 348 -8.70 -17.27 -2.50
CA GLN A 348 -8.47 -16.46 -3.69
C GLN A 348 -8.80 -14.97 -3.47
N LYS A 349 -9.82 -14.64 -2.66
CA LYS A 349 -10.35 -13.26 -2.56
C LYS A 349 -9.91 -12.50 -1.31
N ILE A 350 -9.94 -13.12 -0.13
CA ILE A 350 -9.74 -12.41 1.14
C ILE A 350 -8.26 -12.15 1.46
N PRO A 351 -7.33 -13.12 1.39
CA PRO A 351 -5.93 -12.87 1.70
C PRO A 351 -5.27 -11.74 0.87
N PRO A 352 -5.53 -11.60 -0.45
CA PRO A 352 -4.99 -10.46 -1.21
C PRO A 352 -5.54 -9.10 -0.74
N LEU A 353 -6.81 -9.03 -0.32
CA LEU A 353 -7.40 -7.80 0.21
C LEU A 353 -6.78 -7.43 1.56
N LEU A 354 -6.57 -8.41 2.44
CA LEU A 354 -5.90 -8.20 3.73
C LEU A 354 -4.43 -7.81 3.57
N ALA A 355 -3.71 -8.44 2.61
CA ALA A 355 -2.34 -8.05 2.28
C ALA A 355 -2.26 -6.59 1.79
N ALA A 356 -3.24 -6.14 1.00
CA ALA A 356 -3.31 -4.74 0.57
C ALA A 356 -3.60 -3.77 1.73
N VAL A 357 -4.40 -4.20 2.73
CA VAL A 357 -4.61 -3.45 3.97
C VAL A 357 -3.30 -3.31 4.73
N ASP A 358 -2.55 -4.40 4.90
CA ASP A 358 -1.27 -4.40 5.62
C ASP A 358 -0.20 -3.57 4.91
N GLU A 359 -0.15 -3.63 3.58
CA GLU A 359 0.75 -2.82 2.76
C GLU A 359 0.47 -1.32 2.95
N ILE A 360 -0.81 -0.91 2.90
CA ILE A 360 -1.22 0.49 3.13
C ILE A 360 -0.91 0.92 4.57
N ASN A 361 -1.23 0.10 5.56
CA ASN A 361 -0.98 0.41 6.97
C ASN A 361 0.51 0.45 7.31
N GLY A 362 1.32 -0.41 6.69
CA GLY A 362 2.78 -0.37 6.81
C GLY A 362 3.37 0.91 6.21
N ALA A 363 2.87 1.33 5.02
CA ALA A 363 3.28 2.58 4.40
C ALA A 363 2.87 3.81 5.21
N ASP A 364 1.69 3.77 5.82
CA ASP A 364 1.18 4.81 6.72
C ASP A 364 2.04 4.93 7.99
N ALA A 365 2.28 3.83 8.70
CA ALA A 365 3.10 3.82 9.90
C ALA A 365 4.55 4.26 9.66
N ALA A 366 5.11 3.97 8.48
CA ALA A 366 6.44 4.43 8.10
C ALA A 366 6.50 5.94 7.83
N LYS A 367 5.41 6.53 7.32
CA LYS A 367 5.34 7.95 6.91
C LYS A 367 4.79 8.87 7.99
N PHE A 368 3.88 8.39 8.84
CA PHE A 368 3.12 9.22 9.77
C PHE A 368 3.33 8.75 11.20
N GLN A 369 4.23 9.43 11.92
CA GLN A 369 4.49 9.19 13.35
C GLN A 369 3.49 9.95 14.24
N PRO A 370 3.27 9.54 15.50
CA PRO A 370 2.55 10.35 16.49
C PRO A 370 3.19 11.74 16.68
N TRP A 371 2.44 12.70 17.24
CA TRP A 371 2.98 14.03 17.55
C TRP A 371 4.21 13.93 18.46
N SER A 372 5.31 14.52 18.02
CA SER A 372 6.58 14.61 18.76
C SER A 372 7.05 16.06 18.78
N VAL A 373 7.85 16.40 19.79
CA VAL A 373 8.56 17.69 19.87
C VAL A 373 9.81 17.72 18.99
N ASP A 374 10.29 16.57 18.51
CA ASP A 374 11.45 16.48 17.63
C ASP A 374 11.04 16.73 16.17
N TYR A 375 11.27 17.94 15.67
CA TYR A 375 10.98 18.31 14.27
C TYR A 375 12.05 17.76 13.32
N HIS A 376 11.62 16.87 12.42
CA HIS A 376 12.46 16.34 11.35
C HIS A 376 11.76 16.53 10.00
N PRO A 377 12.00 17.66 9.31
CA PRO A 377 11.38 17.89 8.01
C PRO A 377 11.88 16.91 6.95
N HIS A 378 11.01 16.56 6.00
CA HIS A 378 11.43 15.81 4.82
C HIS A 378 12.18 16.70 3.82
N GLU A 379 13.10 16.12 3.05
CA GLU A 379 13.81 16.83 1.97
C GLU A 379 12.91 17.15 0.76
N MET A 380 11.88 16.33 0.54
CA MET A 380 10.90 16.51 -0.54
C MET A 380 9.50 16.67 0.04
N PHE A 381 8.63 17.38 -0.69
CA PHE A 381 7.24 17.55 -0.30
C PHE A 381 6.53 16.18 -0.26
N PRO A 382 5.79 15.86 0.81
CA PRO A 382 5.16 14.57 0.94
C PRO A 382 4.08 14.38 -0.12
N ALA A 383 4.02 13.20 -0.73
CA ALA A 383 2.97 12.86 -1.70
C ALA A 383 1.58 12.73 -1.05
N ALA A 384 1.53 12.55 0.28
CA ALA A 384 0.27 12.40 1.02
C ALA A 384 0.37 12.97 2.44
N CYS A 385 -0.72 13.51 2.97
CA CYS A 385 -0.85 14.01 4.35
C CYS A 385 -2.02 13.34 5.07
N ARG A 386 -1.76 12.54 6.11
CA ARG A 386 -2.79 11.86 6.90
C ARG A 386 -3.63 12.86 7.71
N PHE A 387 -4.94 12.66 7.74
CA PHE A 387 -5.87 13.44 8.57
C PHE A 387 -6.81 12.59 9.44
N GLY A 388 -6.75 11.26 9.32
CA GLY A 388 -7.53 10.34 10.13
C GLY A 388 -7.46 8.91 9.61
N GLN A 389 -8.44 8.10 10.00
CA GLN A 389 -8.61 6.72 9.52
C GLN A 389 -10.09 6.32 9.53
N VAL A 390 -10.48 5.45 8.59
CA VAL A 390 -11.76 4.73 8.61
C VAL A 390 -11.57 3.39 9.29
N ASN A 391 -12.47 3.06 10.20
CA ASN A 391 -12.44 1.81 10.95
C ASN A 391 -13.52 0.87 10.43
N LEU A 392 -13.14 -0.37 10.16
CA LEU A 392 -14.01 -1.47 9.80
C LEU A 392 -13.98 -2.50 10.93
N ASP A 393 -15.12 -2.67 11.61
CA ASP A 393 -15.30 -3.68 12.66
C ASP A 393 -15.87 -4.96 12.06
N LEU A 394 -15.07 -6.02 12.08
CA LEU A 394 -15.38 -7.35 11.57
C LEU A 394 -15.54 -8.36 12.70
N SER A 395 -15.53 -7.93 13.97
CA SER A 395 -15.52 -8.81 15.16
C SER A 395 -16.71 -9.78 15.17
N ALA A 396 -17.88 -9.35 14.70
CA ALA A 396 -19.06 -10.23 14.61
C ALA A 396 -18.87 -11.36 13.58
N SER A 397 -18.27 -11.05 12.43
CA SER A 397 -17.96 -12.06 11.39
C SER A 397 -16.81 -12.96 11.86
N ALA A 398 -15.78 -12.40 12.51
CA ALA A 398 -14.69 -13.17 13.11
C ALA A 398 -15.19 -14.19 14.15
N ALA A 399 -16.09 -13.77 15.03
CA ALA A 399 -16.69 -14.65 16.05
C ALA A 399 -17.54 -15.76 15.45
N LEU A 400 -18.24 -15.50 14.33
CA LEU A 400 -18.95 -16.53 13.58
C LEU A 400 -17.96 -17.53 12.98
N PHE A 401 -16.93 -17.03 12.30
CA PHE A 401 -15.96 -17.87 11.62
C PHE A 401 -15.22 -18.80 12.60
N ALA A 402 -14.87 -18.31 13.79
CA ALA A 402 -14.16 -19.05 14.83
C ALA A 402 -14.96 -20.21 15.47
N LYS A 403 -16.31 -20.19 15.42
CA LYS A 403 -17.14 -21.20 16.10
C LYS A 403 -17.51 -22.40 15.22
N GLU A 404 -17.88 -22.16 13.97
CA GLU A 404 -18.56 -23.17 13.14
C GLU A 404 -18.02 -23.26 11.69
N THR A 405 -16.86 -22.65 11.37
CA THR A 405 -16.35 -22.60 9.99
C THR A 405 -14.83 -22.82 9.89
N PRO A 406 -14.30 -23.24 8.72
CA PRO A 406 -12.85 -23.30 8.48
C PRO A 406 -12.24 -21.96 8.03
N LEU A 407 -13.01 -20.86 8.02
CA LEU A 407 -12.57 -19.54 7.57
C LEU A 407 -11.88 -18.79 8.72
N SER A 408 -10.91 -17.93 8.39
CA SER A 408 -10.19 -17.11 9.39
C SER A 408 -9.78 -15.77 8.83
N LEU A 409 -10.00 -14.72 9.61
CA LEU A 409 -9.57 -13.35 9.31
C LEU A 409 -8.14 -13.05 9.76
N GLY A 410 -7.37 -14.04 10.24
CA GLY A 410 -5.93 -13.86 10.50
C GLY A 410 -5.56 -12.79 11.54
N GLY A 411 -6.48 -12.40 12.42
CA GLY A 411 -6.28 -11.32 13.41
C GLY A 411 -6.82 -9.94 12.99
N HIS A 412 -7.36 -9.80 11.77
CA HIS A 412 -7.95 -8.57 11.24
C HIS A 412 -9.42 -8.37 11.68
N GLU A 413 -9.68 -8.46 12.99
CA GLU A 413 -11.03 -8.28 13.56
C GLU A 413 -11.46 -6.81 13.55
N LYS A 414 -10.48 -5.91 13.71
CA LYS A 414 -10.65 -4.46 13.62
C LYS A 414 -9.61 -3.92 12.67
N VAL A 415 -10.06 -3.41 11.53
CA VAL A 415 -9.18 -2.88 10.49
C VAL A 415 -9.31 -1.37 10.46
N GLY A 416 -8.23 -0.66 10.75
CA GLY A 416 -8.11 0.77 10.47
C GLY A 416 -7.45 0.96 9.10
N LEU A 417 -7.99 1.84 8.26
CA LEU A 417 -7.37 2.28 7.01
C LEU A 417 -7.17 3.80 7.04
N PRO A 418 -5.99 4.32 6.69
CA PRO A 418 -5.67 5.74 6.82
C PRO A 418 -6.45 6.58 5.80
N LEU A 419 -6.84 7.78 6.22
CA LEU A 419 -7.37 8.82 5.36
C LEU A 419 -6.27 9.86 5.13
N THR A 420 -5.90 10.07 3.87
CA THR A 420 -4.86 11.02 3.49
C THR A 420 -5.32 11.98 2.39
N LEU A 421 -4.81 13.21 2.44
CA LEU A 421 -4.82 14.14 1.31
C LEU A 421 -3.67 13.77 0.38
N ALA A 422 -3.94 13.38 -0.86
CA ALA A 422 -2.92 12.94 -1.81
C ALA A 422 -2.66 14.01 -2.87
N PHE A 423 -1.41 14.43 -3.03
CA PHE A 423 -1.05 15.53 -3.92
C PHE A 423 -0.56 14.99 -5.28
N PRO A 424 -1.00 15.56 -6.42
CA PRO A 424 -1.84 16.76 -6.56
C PRO A 424 -3.35 16.51 -6.74
N GLN A 425 -3.83 15.25 -6.79
CA GLN A 425 -5.18 14.92 -7.28
C GLN A 425 -6.29 14.96 -6.22
N GLU A 426 -5.99 14.67 -4.96
CA GLU A 426 -6.93 14.60 -3.83
C GLU A 426 -6.40 15.44 -2.64
N GLY A 427 -5.78 16.59 -2.96
CA GLY A 427 -5.11 17.45 -1.96
C GLY A 427 -6.03 18.44 -1.22
N SER A 428 -7.30 18.52 -1.60
CA SER A 428 -8.27 19.50 -1.07
C SER A 428 -9.35 18.82 -0.22
N LEU A 429 -9.77 19.47 0.87
CA LEU A 429 -10.75 18.97 1.84
C LEU A 429 -11.93 19.95 1.97
N LEU A 430 -13.14 19.40 1.93
CA LEU A 430 -14.40 20.08 2.21
C LEU A 430 -15.04 19.45 3.44
N ILE A 431 -15.28 20.28 4.47
CA ILE A 431 -15.98 19.93 5.70
C ILE A 431 -17.36 20.59 5.65
N GLU A 432 -18.41 19.79 5.64
CA GLU A 432 -19.80 20.24 5.66
C GLU A 432 -20.42 19.98 7.04
N THR A 433 -21.05 20.99 7.65
CA THR A 433 -21.78 20.84 8.93
C THR A 433 -23.23 21.27 8.79
N ASP A 434 -24.13 20.67 9.58
CA ASP A 434 -25.50 21.15 9.82
C ASP A 434 -25.62 22.02 11.08
N ASP A 435 -24.52 22.18 11.83
CA ASP A 435 -24.34 23.06 12.99
C ASP A 435 -23.23 24.10 12.74
N ASP A 436 -22.87 24.90 13.74
CA ASP A 436 -21.73 25.83 13.67
C ASP A 436 -20.36 25.12 13.76
N GLY A 437 -20.37 23.79 13.94
CA GLY A 437 -19.23 22.90 14.18
C GLY A 437 -18.41 23.17 15.45
N GLY A 438 -18.41 24.39 15.98
CA GLY A 438 -17.68 24.80 17.17
C GLY A 438 -16.17 24.58 17.03
N ASN A 439 -15.50 24.31 18.16
CA ASN A 439 -14.04 24.07 18.21
C ASN A 439 -13.60 22.85 17.37
N TRP A 440 -14.50 21.91 17.09
CA TRP A 440 -14.16 20.70 16.33
C TRP A 440 -13.65 21.01 14.92
N ILE A 441 -14.16 22.05 14.24
CA ILE A 441 -13.65 22.44 12.93
C ILE A 441 -12.21 22.93 13.04
N ALA A 442 -11.93 23.76 14.04
CA ALA A 442 -10.60 24.26 14.31
C ALA A 442 -9.64 23.12 14.63
N ASP A 443 -10.06 22.14 15.45
CA ASP A 443 -9.25 20.96 15.79
C ASP A 443 -8.86 20.15 14.55
N VAL A 444 -9.83 19.86 13.66
CA VAL A 444 -9.59 19.10 12.42
C VAL A 444 -8.67 19.88 11.48
N MET A 445 -8.92 21.17 11.26
CA MET A 445 -8.10 21.99 10.37
C MET A 445 -6.68 22.18 10.91
N ASN A 446 -6.52 22.47 12.21
CA ASN A 446 -5.21 22.60 12.84
C ASN A 446 -4.44 21.27 12.80
N GLY A 447 -5.10 20.13 13.03
CA GLY A 447 -4.51 18.81 12.87
C GLY A 447 -3.90 18.62 11.48
N VAL A 448 -4.66 18.91 10.41
CA VAL A 448 -4.17 18.86 9.03
C VAL A 448 -3.02 19.84 8.79
N ILE A 449 -3.15 21.08 9.24
CA ILE A 449 -2.13 22.12 9.04
C ILE A 449 -0.79 21.73 9.68
N PHE A 450 -0.80 21.28 10.94
CA PHE A 450 0.42 20.85 11.61
C PHE A 450 1.00 19.57 10.98
N ARG A 451 0.17 18.66 10.47
CA ARG A 451 0.65 17.51 9.68
C ARG A 451 1.37 17.97 8.40
N LEU A 452 0.81 18.94 7.68
CA LEU A 452 1.43 19.51 6.48
C LEU A 452 2.79 20.15 6.78
N PHE A 453 2.89 20.99 7.81
CA PHE A 453 4.16 21.63 8.14
C PHE A 453 5.21 20.68 8.74
N SER A 454 4.77 19.72 9.56
CA SER A 454 5.69 18.73 10.15
C SER A 454 6.32 17.82 9.11
N GLN A 455 5.65 17.61 7.97
CA GLN A 455 6.10 16.69 6.93
C GLN A 455 6.65 17.37 5.68
N ALA A 456 6.29 18.64 5.44
CA ALA A 456 6.84 19.37 4.31
C ALA A 456 8.28 19.83 4.58
N PRO A 457 9.10 19.98 3.52
CA PRO A 457 10.34 20.72 3.62
C PRO A 457 10.07 22.13 4.16
N PRO A 458 10.95 22.70 4.99
CA PRO A 458 10.74 24.01 5.57
C PRO A 458 10.57 25.06 4.46
N GLY A 459 9.71 26.06 4.68
CA GLY A 459 9.44 27.12 3.71
C GLY A 459 8.71 26.73 2.42
N LYS A 460 8.40 25.44 2.18
CA LYS A 460 7.71 24.96 0.97
C LYS A 460 6.18 24.89 1.07
N VAL A 461 5.62 25.10 2.27
CA VAL A 461 4.17 25.25 2.50
C VAL A 461 3.85 26.70 2.82
N HIS A 462 2.80 27.21 2.20
CA HIS A 462 2.28 28.55 2.44
C HIS A 462 0.78 28.48 2.69
N LEU A 463 0.31 29.10 3.76
CA LEU A 463 -1.10 29.15 4.12
C LEU A 463 -1.69 30.54 3.87
N THR A 464 -2.91 30.59 3.33
CA THR A 464 -3.77 31.76 3.40
C THR A 464 -4.99 31.39 4.20
N ILE A 465 -5.08 31.92 5.43
CA ILE A 465 -6.12 31.55 6.40
C ILE A 465 -7.19 32.64 6.45
N ILE A 466 -8.43 32.24 6.25
CA ILE A 466 -9.62 33.09 6.29
C ILE A 466 -10.54 32.58 7.39
N ASP A 467 -10.82 33.44 8.37
CA ASP A 467 -11.69 33.13 9.51
C ASP A 467 -12.63 34.30 9.81
N ALA A 468 -13.62 34.50 8.94
CA ALA A 468 -14.58 35.58 9.06
C ALA A 468 -15.52 35.44 10.28
N VAL A 469 -15.67 34.23 10.82
CA VAL A 469 -16.59 33.93 11.93
C VAL A 469 -15.87 33.97 13.28
N GLY A 470 -14.75 33.24 13.42
CA GLY A 470 -13.98 33.15 14.67
C GLY A 470 -13.03 34.32 14.91
N LEU A 471 -12.96 35.28 13.97
CA LEU A 471 -12.08 36.45 14.02
C LEU A 471 -10.60 36.09 14.25
N GLY A 472 -10.18 34.90 13.84
CA GLY A 472 -8.82 34.39 13.96
C GLY A 472 -8.52 33.59 15.23
N GLN A 473 -9.46 33.48 16.17
CA GLN A 473 -9.24 32.69 17.40
C GLN A 473 -8.99 31.21 17.11
N ASN A 474 -9.62 30.67 16.07
CA ASN A 474 -9.51 29.26 15.68
C ASN A 474 -8.09 28.84 15.28
N PHE A 475 -7.22 29.80 14.93
CA PHE A 475 -5.88 29.56 14.39
C PHE A 475 -4.79 30.34 15.15
N ALA A 476 -5.10 30.84 16.36
CA ALA A 476 -4.20 31.69 17.12
C ALA A 476 -2.84 31.03 17.38
N GLY A 477 -2.79 29.71 17.62
CA GLY A 477 -1.54 28.97 17.83
C GLY A 477 -0.59 28.98 16.63
N LEU A 478 -1.12 29.18 15.41
CA LEU A 478 -0.30 29.30 14.19
C LEU A 478 0.37 30.67 14.05
N MET A 479 -0.08 31.69 14.81
CA MET A 479 0.52 33.03 14.74
C MET A 479 1.98 33.05 15.20
N HIS A 480 2.41 32.09 16.02
CA HIS A 480 3.82 31.91 16.38
C HIS A 480 4.73 31.67 15.16
N LEU A 481 4.19 31.15 14.05
CA LEU A 481 4.95 31.02 12.79
C LEU A 481 5.27 32.39 12.17
N ALA A 482 4.39 33.37 12.36
CA ALA A 482 4.56 34.71 11.80
C ALA A 482 5.63 35.53 12.52
N ASP A 483 6.01 35.16 13.75
CA ASP A 483 7.12 35.79 14.48
C ASP A 483 8.48 35.51 13.81
N TYR A 484 8.59 34.41 13.05
CA TYR A 484 9.80 34.01 12.32
C TYR A 484 9.74 34.39 10.85
N GLU A 485 8.81 33.80 10.10
CA GLU A 485 8.63 34.02 8.68
C GLU A 485 7.17 34.39 8.41
N PRO A 486 6.82 35.70 8.44
CA PRO A 486 5.46 36.17 8.26
C PRO A 486 4.80 35.65 6.99
N ALA A 487 5.58 35.38 5.94
CA ALA A 487 5.04 34.87 4.69
C ALA A 487 4.38 33.49 4.84
N LEU A 488 4.78 32.61 5.78
CA LEU A 488 4.22 31.25 5.88
C LEU A 488 2.70 31.21 6.05
N ILE A 489 2.11 32.22 6.70
CA ILE A 489 0.66 32.33 6.92
C ILE A 489 0.06 33.60 6.28
N ASN A 490 0.73 34.17 5.28
CA ASN A 490 0.33 35.43 4.65
C ASN A 490 0.15 36.58 5.68
N ARG A 491 1.11 36.69 6.61
CA ARG A 491 1.30 37.68 7.69
C ARG A 491 0.26 37.69 8.81
N ARG A 492 -1.00 37.38 8.50
CA ARG A 492 -2.12 37.37 9.46
C ARG A 492 -3.27 36.51 8.97
N ILE A 493 -4.22 36.27 9.85
CA ILE A 493 -5.51 35.66 9.53
C ILE A 493 -6.46 36.74 9.00
N TRP A 494 -7.12 36.47 7.87
CA TRP A 494 -7.95 37.43 7.16
C TRP A 494 -9.42 37.30 7.56
N THR A 495 -10.03 38.42 7.95
CA THR A 495 -11.40 38.47 8.50
C THR A 495 -12.32 39.46 7.78
N GLN A 496 -11.76 40.45 7.08
CA GLN A 496 -12.49 41.53 6.41
C GLN A 496 -12.80 41.18 4.95
N ARG A 497 -14.01 41.51 4.49
CA ARG A 497 -14.53 41.16 3.16
C ARG A 497 -13.63 41.62 2.00
N ASP A 498 -13.25 42.89 1.96
CA ASP A 498 -12.46 43.44 0.85
C ASP A 498 -11.06 42.83 0.78
N GLN A 499 -10.48 42.54 1.94
CA GLN A 499 -9.15 41.92 2.03
C GLN A 499 -9.18 40.44 1.63
N ILE A 500 -10.26 39.72 1.97
CA ILE A 500 -10.48 38.35 1.53
C ILE A 500 -10.50 38.29 0.00
N GLU A 501 -11.26 39.19 -0.64
CA GLU A 501 -11.33 39.26 -2.10
C GLU A 501 -9.97 39.51 -2.75
N GLU A 502 -9.17 40.42 -2.18
CA GLU A 502 -7.80 40.71 -2.63
C GLU A 502 -6.89 39.49 -2.51
N ARG A 503 -6.94 38.74 -1.39
CA ARG A 503 -6.12 37.52 -1.22
C ARG A 503 -6.49 36.43 -2.24
N LEU A 504 -7.78 36.28 -2.55
CA LEU A 504 -8.23 35.35 -3.60
C LEU A 504 -7.79 35.82 -4.99
N ALA A 505 -7.71 37.13 -5.22
CA ALA A 505 -7.16 37.67 -6.47
C ALA A 505 -5.67 37.34 -6.60
N GLU A 506 -4.87 37.56 -5.57
CA GLU A 506 -3.44 37.20 -5.53
C GLU A 506 -3.22 35.70 -5.80
N LEU A 507 -4.04 34.82 -5.20
CA LEU A 507 -3.95 33.37 -5.45
C LEU A 507 -4.30 33.01 -6.90
N ASN A 508 -5.28 33.68 -7.52
CA ASN A 508 -5.58 33.48 -8.94
C ASN A 508 -4.41 33.96 -9.84
N GLU A 509 -3.80 35.11 -9.53
CA GLU A 509 -2.59 35.58 -10.23
C GLU A 509 -1.44 34.58 -10.10
N HIS A 510 -1.29 33.96 -8.92
CA HIS A 510 -0.31 32.88 -8.72
C HIS A 510 -0.61 31.65 -9.58
N VAL A 511 -1.87 31.21 -9.65
CA VAL A 511 -2.29 30.09 -10.53
C VAL A 511 -1.97 30.41 -11.99
N GLU A 512 -2.23 31.64 -12.44
CA GLU A 512 -1.87 32.10 -13.78
C GLU A 512 -0.36 32.09 -14.01
N LYS A 513 0.42 32.64 -13.06
CA LYS A 513 1.88 32.61 -13.07
C LYS A 513 2.40 31.18 -13.25
N VAL A 514 1.89 30.23 -12.48
CA VAL A 514 2.34 28.83 -12.53
C VAL A 514 2.08 28.20 -13.90
N ILE A 515 0.89 28.44 -14.47
CA ILE A 515 0.52 27.93 -15.79
C ILE A 515 1.45 28.50 -16.87
N GLN A 516 1.66 29.82 -16.87
CA GLN A 516 2.40 30.53 -17.92
C GLN A 516 3.93 30.40 -17.79
N MET A 517 4.45 30.33 -16.57
CA MET A 517 5.91 30.35 -16.31
C MET A 517 6.50 28.96 -16.11
N TYR A 518 5.82 28.05 -15.41
CA TYR A 518 6.40 26.76 -15.02
C TYR A 518 5.86 25.58 -15.81
N LEU A 519 4.53 25.51 -16.02
CA LEU A 519 3.94 24.34 -16.67
C LEU A 519 4.19 24.34 -18.19
N ARG A 520 3.98 25.46 -18.90
CA ARG A 520 4.38 25.71 -20.31
C ARG A 520 4.16 24.55 -21.30
N ASN A 521 3.18 23.69 -21.06
CA ASN A 521 2.96 22.39 -21.72
C ASN A 521 4.10 21.36 -21.59
N GLU A 522 5.13 21.63 -20.78
CA GLU A 522 6.21 20.70 -20.45
C GLU A 522 5.83 19.77 -19.27
N TYR A 523 5.08 20.27 -18.29
CA TYR A 523 4.66 19.52 -17.09
C TYR A 523 3.15 19.53 -16.94
N ALA A 524 2.57 18.41 -16.50
CA ALA A 524 1.14 18.32 -16.27
C ALA A 524 0.75 18.97 -14.93
N THR A 525 1.63 18.95 -13.93
CA THR A 525 1.38 19.51 -12.59
C THR A 525 2.63 20.19 -12.02
N ILE A 526 2.47 21.11 -11.06
CA ILE A 526 3.62 21.74 -10.39
C ILE A 526 4.41 20.72 -9.56
N THR A 527 3.78 19.64 -9.11
CA THR A 527 4.45 18.56 -8.37
C THR A 527 5.50 17.88 -9.25
N GLU A 528 5.16 17.54 -10.50
CA GLU A 528 6.12 16.99 -11.47
C GLU A 528 7.28 17.96 -11.77
N TYR A 529 6.99 19.26 -11.87
CA TYR A 529 8.01 20.29 -12.02
C TYR A 529 8.94 20.34 -10.81
N ASN A 530 8.38 20.34 -9.60
CA ASN A 530 9.10 20.44 -8.33
C ASN A 530 10.03 19.25 -8.08
N GLU A 531 9.66 18.04 -8.50
CA GLU A 531 10.51 16.84 -8.41
C GLU A 531 11.84 17.03 -9.16
N GLN A 532 11.87 17.84 -10.22
CA GLN A 532 13.06 18.09 -11.02
C GLN A 532 13.74 19.44 -10.68
N ALA A 533 13.00 20.40 -10.13
CA ALA A 533 13.46 21.77 -9.93
C ALA A 533 14.48 21.96 -8.79
N GLY A 534 14.60 20.99 -7.87
CA GLY A 534 15.54 21.04 -6.75
C GLY A 534 15.34 22.30 -5.90
N SER A 535 16.39 23.10 -5.70
CA SER A 535 16.31 24.33 -4.90
C SER A 535 15.32 25.38 -5.45
N VAL A 536 15.03 25.34 -6.76
CA VAL A 536 14.13 26.29 -7.44
C VAL A 536 12.66 25.85 -7.37
N ALA A 537 12.34 24.75 -6.67
CA ALA A 537 10.97 24.28 -6.50
C ALA A 537 10.02 25.38 -5.98
N GLU A 538 8.83 25.44 -6.59
CA GLU A 538 7.74 26.32 -6.18
C GLU A 538 7.08 25.85 -4.88
N LYS A 539 6.51 26.81 -4.16
CA LYS A 539 5.82 26.51 -2.89
C LYS A 539 4.43 25.96 -3.16
N TYR A 540 3.94 25.13 -2.25
CA TYR A 540 2.55 24.70 -2.24
C TYR A 540 1.72 25.67 -1.40
N HIS A 541 0.59 26.11 -1.94
CA HIS A 541 -0.31 27.05 -1.30
C HIS A 541 -1.55 26.31 -0.79
N PHE A 542 -1.93 26.53 0.46
CA PHE A 542 -3.16 26.02 1.03
C PHE A 542 -4.06 27.18 1.46
N LEU A 543 -5.23 27.26 0.86
CA LEU A 543 -6.26 28.23 1.21
C LEU A 543 -7.19 27.59 2.25
N VAL A 544 -7.14 28.09 3.48
CA VAL A 544 -7.93 27.60 4.61
C VAL A 544 -9.09 28.57 4.85
N ILE A 545 -10.32 28.08 4.78
CA ILE A 545 -11.53 28.90 4.95
C ILE A 545 -12.40 28.29 6.05
N ALA A 546 -12.54 29.01 7.17
CA ALA A 546 -13.46 28.66 8.24
C ALA A 546 -14.76 29.46 8.12
N GLY A 547 -15.90 28.76 7.98
CA GLY A 547 -17.23 29.37 8.09
C GLY A 547 -17.78 29.99 6.79
N LEU A 548 -17.48 29.38 5.64
CA LEU A 548 -18.07 29.76 4.35
C LEU A 548 -19.61 29.64 4.45
N PRO A 549 -20.41 30.59 3.92
CA PRO A 549 -20.06 31.71 3.03
C PRO A 549 -19.81 33.07 3.72
N THR A 550 -19.73 33.12 5.05
CA THR A 550 -19.63 34.39 5.80
C THR A 550 -18.41 35.21 5.37
N GLY A 551 -18.59 36.49 5.08
CA GLY A 551 -17.49 37.41 4.71
C GLY A 551 -17.07 37.40 3.23
N PHE A 552 -17.72 36.62 2.37
CA PHE A 552 -17.40 36.54 0.94
C PHE A 552 -18.37 37.35 0.07
N SER A 553 -17.84 38.11 -0.89
CA SER A 553 -18.59 38.72 -2.00
C SER A 553 -18.88 37.72 -3.12
N GLU A 554 -19.78 38.06 -4.04
CA GLU A 554 -20.02 37.27 -5.26
C GLU A 554 -18.76 37.18 -6.13
N SER A 555 -18.00 38.26 -6.25
CA SER A 555 -16.69 38.28 -6.91
C SER A 555 -15.67 37.39 -6.20
N ALA A 556 -15.62 37.40 -4.87
CA ALA A 556 -14.81 36.45 -4.10
C ALA A 556 -15.22 34.99 -4.35
N MET A 557 -16.52 34.69 -4.45
CA MET A 557 -17.02 33.35 -4.76
C MET A 557 -16.60 32.89 -6.17
N ALA A 558 -16.70 33.77 -7.17
CA ALA A 558 -16.24 33.48 -8.53
C ALA A 558 -14.72 33.21 -8.58
N ARG A 559 -13.92 33.97 -7.81
CA ARG A 559 -12.48 33.73 -7.68
C ARG A 559 -12.19 32.40 -6.99
N LEU A 560 -12.88 32.10 -5.88
CA LEU A 560 -12.76 30.82 -5.17
C LEU A 560 -13.09 29.64 -6.09
N LYS A 561 -14.14 29.75 -6.92
CA LYS A 561 -14.48 28.74 -7.93
C LYS A 561 -13.30 28.45 -8.86
N SER A 562 -12.64 29.48 -9.38
CA SER A 562 -11.46 29.33 -10.24
C SER A 562 -10.33 28.57 -9.53
N ILE A 563 -10.04 28.92 -8.27
CA ILE A 563 -9.02 28.26 -7.44
C ILE A 563 -9.38 26.79 -7.22
N VAL A 564 -10.63 26.48 -6.85
CA VAL A 564 -11.08 25.11 -6.60
C VAL A 564 -10.98 24.23 -7.86
N MET A 565 -11.29 24.79 -9.04
CA MET A 565 -11.28 24.04 -10.29
C MET A 565 -9.89 23.83 -10.90
N SER A 566 -9.00 24.82 -10.80
CA SER A 566 -7.70 24.82 -11.49
C SER A 566 -6.48 24.82 -10.57
N GLY A 567 -6.66 25.12 -9.29
CA GLY A 567 -5.59 25.34 -8.32
C GLY A 567 -4.74 24.10 -8.05
N ALA A 568 -5.37 22.92 -7.93
CA ALA A 568 -4.68 21.69 -7.52
C ALA A 568 -3.49 21.34 -8.45
N ARG A 569 -3.68 21.53 -9.76
CA ARG A 569 -2.63 21.35 -10.78
C ARG A 569 -1.45 22.32 -10.60
N CYS A 570 -1.73 23.51 -10.09
CA CYS A 570 -0.76 24.57 -9.83
C CYS A 570 -0.22 24.54 -8.38
N GLY A 571 -0.55 23.51 -7.59
CA GLY A 571 -0.11 23.38 -6.20
C GLY A 571 -0.86 24.27 -5.22
N VAL A 572 -2.03 24.77 -5.61
CA VAL A 572 -2.96 25.51 -4.74
C VAL A 572 -4.09 24.58 -4.31
N PHE A 573 -4.11 24.21 -3.04
CA PHE A 573 -5.11 23.32 -2.44
C PHE A 573 -6.02 24.10 -1.48
N VAL A 574 -7.21 23.56 -1.21
CA VAL A 574 -8.20 24.23 -0.35
C VAL A 574 -8.61 23.36 0.83
N LEU A 575 -8.75 23.96 2.01
CA LEU A 575 -9.33 23.36 3.22
C LEU A 575 -10.53 24.22 3.64
N ILE A 576 -11.73 23.78 3.30
CA ILE A 576 -12.95 24.61 3.40
C ILE A 576 -13.91 24.01 4.41
N HIS A 577 -14.38 24.82 5.35
CA HIS A 577 -15.57 24.56 6.15
C HIS A 577 -16.76 25.32 5.59
N TRP A 578 -17.81 24.58 5.23
CA TRP A 578 -19.10 25.13 4.80
C TRP A 578 -20.19 24.83 5.84
N ASP A 579 -20.70 25.91 6.46
CA ASP A 579 -21.88 25.90 7.31
C ASP A 579 -23.14 25.84 6.43
N ARG A 580 -23.76 24.65 6.33
CA ARG A 580 -24.92 24.42 5.46
C ARG A 580 -26.21 25.06 5.96
N ARG A 581 -26.21 25.69 7.14
CA ARG A 581 -27.33 26.53 7.57
C ARG A 581 -27.44 27.79 6.70
N GLN A 582 -26.36 28.14 6.00
CA GLN A 582 -26.30 29.23 5.03
C GLN A 582 -26.13 28.68 3.61
N ALA A 583 -26.98 29.15 2.69
CA ALA A 583 -26.85 28.82 1.27
C ALA A 583 -25.63 29.53 0.65
N LEU A 584 -24.94 28.85 -0.27
CA LEU A 584 -23.86 29.48 -1.03
C LEU A 584 -24.42 30.60 -1.92
N PRO A 585 -23.77 31.78 -1.97
CA PRO A 585 -24.11 32.87 -2.89
C PRO A 585 -23.96 32.48 -4.37
N GLU A 586 -24.49 33.31 -5.28
CA GLU A 586 -24.24 33.14 -6.72
C GLU A 586 -22.72 33.22 -7.04
N GLY A 587 -22.27 32.42 -8.00
CA GLY A 587 -20.87 32.35 -8.44
C GLY A 587 -20.13 31.05 -8.08
N LEU A 588 -20.59 30.29 -7.09
CA LEU A 588 -20.02 28.98 -6.72
C LEU A 588 -21.11 27.94 -6.45
N ALA A 589 -21.19 26.90 -7.28
CA ALA A 589 -22.15 25.81 -7.06
C ALA A 589 -21.60 24.80 -6.03
N ALA A 590 -22.48 24.23 -5.21
CA ALA A 590 -22.10 23.17 -4.25
C ALA A 590 -21.42 21.97 -4.93
N ASP A 591 -21.83 21.64 -6.15
CA ASP A 591 -21.23 20.57 -6.94
C ASP A 591 -19.80 20.87 -7.40
N ASP A 592 -19.45 22.16 -7.58
CA ASP A 592 -18.08 22.56 -7.92
C ASP A 592 -17.13 22.24 -6.75
N LEU A 593 -17.57 22.48 -5.50
CA LEU A 593 -16.81 22.11 -4.31
C LEU A 593 -16.73 20.59 -4.12
N ARG A 594 -17.87 19.89 -4.22
CA ARG A 594 -17.95 18.44 -3.96
C ARG A 594 -17.21 17.58 -4.97
N LYS A 595 -17.04 18.05 -6.21
CA LYS A 595 -16.29 17.33 -7.26
C LYS A 595 -14.78 17.47 -7.12
N ASN A 596 -14.30 18.59 -6.56
CA ASN A 596 -12.87 18.93 -6.53
C ASN A 596 -12.25 18.78 -5.13
N CYS A 597 -13.03 18.45 -4.10
CA CYS A 597 -12.56 18.26 -2.73
C CYS A 597 -13.02 16.91 -2.16
N LEU A 598 -12.19 16.30 -1.31
CA LEU A 598 -12.61 15.20 -0.46
C LEU A 598 -13.64 15.69 0.56
N ARG A 599 -14.71 14.91 0.79
CA ARG A 599 -15.89 15.38 1.54
C ARG A 599 -16.01 14.71 2.90
N LEU A 600 -15.89 15.52 3.96
CA LEU A 600 -16.19 15.17 5.34
C LEU A 600 -17.51 15.84 5.75
N VAL A 601 -18.46 15.07 6.27
CA VAL A 601 -19.80 15.58 6.61
C VAL A 601 -20.08 15.31 8.07
N ARG A 602 -20.44 16.35 8.84
CA ARG A 602 -20.97 16.22 10.19
C ARG A 602 -22.45 16.59 10.18
N GLU A 603 -23.30 15.61 10.47
CA GLU A 603 -24.74 15.79 10.58
C GLU A 603 -25.24 15.23 11.91
N LYS A 604 -25.99 16.03 12.68
CA LYS A 604 -26.53 15.65 14.00
C LYS A 604 -25.47 15.08 14.95
N GLY A 605 -24.26 15.62 14.90
CA GLY A 605 -23.12 15.18 15.72
C GLY A 605 -22.41 13.90 15.24
N VAL A 606 -22.85 13.28 14.14
CA VAL A 606 -22.17 12.14 13.52
C VAL A 606 -21.31 12.62 12.37
N VAL A 607 -20.03 12.32 12.42
CA VAL A 607 -19.10 12.59 11.32
C VAL A 607 -19.10 11.41 10.36
N SER A 608 -19.03 11.68 9.06
CA SER A 608 -18.94 10.66 8.02
C SER A 608 -18.03 11.08 6.86
N PHE A 609 -17.39 10.10 6.25
CA PHE A 609 -16.54 10.26 5.06
C PHE A 609 -16.89 9.18 4.04
N GLY A 610 -17.24 9.57 2.81
CA GLY A 610 -17.68 8.60 1.78
C GLY A 610 -18.89 7.74 2.19
N GLY A 611 -19.73 8.22 3.12
CA GLY A 611 -20.87 7.48 3.69
C GLY A 611 -20.51 6.56 4.86
N ILE A 612 -19.25 6.51 5.30
CA ILE A 612 -18.79 5.72 6.46
C ILE A 612 -18.76 6.62 7.69
N SER A 613 -19.45 6.23 8.77
CA SER A 613 -19.51 6.99 10.03
C SER A 613 -18.53 6.52 11.10
N THR A 614 -17.94 5.34 10.93
CA THR A 614 -16.92 4.78 11.84
C THR A 614 -15.54 5.31 11.49
N LEU A 615 -15.29 6.60 11.69
CA LEU A 615 -13.98 7.20 11.47
C LEU A 615 -13.35 7.74 12.76
N ALA A 616 -12.02 7.79 12.78
CA ALA A 616 -11.24 8.44 13.82
C ALA A 616 -10.34 9.49 13.14
N LEU A 617 -10.61 10.76 13.37
CA LEU A 617 -9.77 11.85 12.88
C LEU A 617 -8.54 11.98 13.78
N ASP A 618 -7.41 12.37 13.18
CA ASP A 618 -6.21 12.63 13.93
C ASP A 618 -6.45 13.87 14.83
N PRO A 619 -6.21 13.80 16.15
CA PRO A 619 -6.36 14.95 17.02
C PRO A 619 -5.29 16.01 16.71
N PRO A 620 -5.56 17.30 16.93
CA PRO A 620 -4.52 18.32 16.84
C PRO A 620 -3.41 18.07 17.88
N PRO A 621 -2.18 18.58 17.66
CA PRO A 621 -1.16 18.55 18.72
C PRO A 621 -1.67 19.34 19.94
N SER A 622 -1.23 18.94 21.14
CA SER A 622 -1.52 19.72 22.35
C SER A 622 -0.89 21.11 22.26
N ASP A 623 -1.45 22.11 22.93
CA ASP A 623 -0.99 23.51 22.83
C ASP A 623 0.53 23.67 23.05
N ALA A 624 1.11 22.93 24.00
CA ALA A 624 2.54 22.94 24.25
C ALA A 624 3.36 22.41 23.06
N VAL A 625 2.96 21.25 22.52
CA VAL A 625 3.63 20.63 21.36
C VAL A 625 3.42 21.49 20.09
N ALA A 626 2.24 22.08 19.93
CA ALA A 626 1.91 22.97 18.83
C ALA A 626 2.80 24.22 18.82
N ALA A 627 3.01 24.85 19.98
CA ALA A 627 3.89 26.01 20.14
C ALA A 627 5.36 25.66 19.83
N ASP A 628 5.87 24.54 20.37
CA ASP A 628 7.24 24.08 20.12
C ASP A 628 7.46 23.74 18.64
N LEU A 629 6.53 23.03 18.02
CA LEU A 629 6.57 22.73 16.58
C LEU A 629 6.54 24.01 15.74
N ALA A 630 5.64 24.96 16.06
CA ALA A 630 5.57 26.24 15.36
C ALA A 630 6.90 27.00 15.43
N HIS A 631 7.57 27.00 16.58
CA HIS A 631 8.88 27.61 16.76
C HIS A 631 9.95 26.93 15.89
N GLN A 632 10.05 25.59 15.94
CA GLN A 632 11.04 24.84 15.18
C GLN A 632 10.82 24.94 13.66
N ILE A 633 9.57 24.85 13.20
CA ILE A 633 9.18 25.04 11.80
C ILE A 633 9.50 26.47 11.34
N GLY A 634 9.14 27.47 12.17
CA GLY A 634 9.40 28.88 11.88
C GLY A 634 10.90 29.16 11.71
N GLN A 635 11.72 28.69 12.64
CA GLN A 635 13.17 28.86 12.59
C GLN A 635 13.80 28.16 11.37
N ALA A 636 13.41 26.91 11.07
CA ALA A 636 13.90 26.19 9.90
C ALA A 636 13.47 26.83 8.57
N SER A 637 12.34 27.53 8.55
CA SER A 637 11.81 28.14 7.33
C SER A 637 12.57 29.40 6.90
N ILE A 638 13.19 30.14 7.82
CA ILE A 638 13.98 31.36 7.54
C ILE A 638 15.09 31.06 6.52
N ASP A 639 15.85 29.99 6.73
CA ASP A 639 16.99 29.64 5.89
C ASP A 639 16.54 29.00 4.56
N SER A 640 15.47 28.20 4.59
CA SER A 640 14.97 27.45 3.43
C SER A 640 14.36 28.30 2.30
N ASN A 641 13.87 29.51 2.63
CA ASN A 641 13.26 30.41 1.64
C ASN A 641 14.29 31.05 0.70
N ARG A 642 15.59 30.99 1.03
CA ARG A 642 16.66 31.48 0.16
C ARG A 642 16.92 30.46 -0.94
N VAL A 643 16.22 30.62 -2.06
CA VAL A 643 16.53 29.86 -3.28
C VAL A 643 17.90 30.30 -3.80
N GLN A 644 18.91 29.49 -3.51
CA GLN A 644 20.28 29.71 -3.99
C GLN A 644 20.63 28.59 -4.98
N VAL A 645 20.84 28.97 -6.24
CA VAL A 645 21.43 28.06 -7.24
C VAL A 645 22.93 28.33 -7.21
N PRO A 646 23.80 27.38 -6.85
CA PRO A 646 25.22 27.67 -6.67
C PRO A 646 25.91 28.09 -7.98
N PHE A 647 26.88 29.01 -7.91
CA PHE A 647 27.64 29.50 -9.08
C PHE A 647 28.35 28.37 -9.85
N SER A 648 28.75 27.30 -9.16
CA SER A 648 29.34 26.09 -9.77
C SER A 648 28.49 25.43 -10.86
N VAL A 649 27.17 25.71 -10.89
CA VAL A 649 26.26 25.27 -11.95
C VAL A 649 26.57 25.91 -13.30
N VAL A 650 27.02 27.16 -13.31
CA VAL A 650 27.27 27.96 -14.52
C VAL A 650 28.75 28.21 -14.78
N ALA A 651 29.61 27.99 -13.79
CA ALA A 651 31.05 28.12 -13.92
C ALA A 651 31.61 27.14 -14.98
N PRO A 652 32.58 27.55 -15.81
CA PRO A 652 33.16 26.68 -16.82
C PRO A 652 33.98 25.58 -16.16
N LYS A 653 33.97 24.39 -16.77
CA LYS A 653 34.84 23.27 -16.32
C LYS A 653 36.32 23.54 -16.64
N GLU A 654 36.58 24.21 -17.76
CA GLU A 654 37.91 24.60 -18.23
C GLU A 654 37.95 26.11 -18.50
N MET A 655 38.91 26.82 -17.90
CA MET A 655 39.06 28.27 -18.09
C MET A 655 39.63 28.61 -19.47
N TRP A 656 39.15 29.71 -20.05
CA TRP A 656 39.59 30.25 -21.35
C TRP A 656 39.49 29.25 -22.50
N SER A 657 38.37 28.53 -22.57
CA SER A 657 38.09 27.50 -23.56
C SER A 657 37.20 27.98 -24.72
N GLU A 658 36.50 29.11 -24.55
CA GLU A 658 35.52 29.60 -25.52
C GLU A 658 36.04 30.79 -26.34
N SER A 659 35.56 30.92 -27.58
CA SER A 659 35.80 32.10 -28.43
C SER A 659 34.53 32.91 -28.63
N THR A 660 34.67 34.24 -28.58
CA THR A 660 33.58 35.18 -28.80
C THR A 660 33.43 35.57 -30.28
N THR A 661 34.24 35.03 -31.19
CA THR A 661 34.33 35.49 -32.59
C THR A 661 32.95 35.65 -33.27
N ASN A 662 32.06 34.66 -33.14
CA ASN A 662 30.72 34.72 -33.76
C ASN A 662 29.65 35.25 -32.81
N GLU A 663 29.69 34.83 -31.55
CA GLU A 663 28.68 35.12 -30.55
C GLU A 663 29.34 35.05 -29.17
N LEU A 664 29.03 35.99 -28.30
CA LEU A 664 29.33 35.94 -26.88
C LEU A 664 28.15 35.24 -26.20
N ARG A 665 28.39 34.08 -25.60
CA ARG A 665 27.36 33.30 -24.93
C ARG A 665 27.85 32.86 -23.55
N ILE A 666 27.15 33.29 -22.50
CA ILE A 666 27.52 32.96 -21.12
C ILE A 666 26.30 32.51 -20.31
N ALA A 667 26.48 31.51 -19.45
CA ALA A 667 25.42 31.05 -18.56
C ALA A 667 25.26 32.00 -17.37
N ILE A 668 24.03 32.43 -17.10
CA ILE A 668 23.70 33.42 -16.05
C ILE A 668 22.80 32.85 -14.95
N GLY A 669 22.20 31.68 -15.17
CA GLY A 669 21.22 31.10 -14.26
C GLY A 669 20.63 29.79 -14.78
N ARG A 670 19.56 29.34 -14.13
CA ARG A 670 18.74 28.19 -14.57
C ARG A 670 17.38 28.65 -15.05
N THR A 671 16.94 28.11 -16.18
CA THR A 671 15.57 28.25 -16.68
C THR A 671 14.84 26.92 -16.55
N GLY A 672 13.65 26.94 -15.97
CA GLY A 672 12.94 25.74 -15.55
C GLY A 672 13.75 24.88 -14.57
N ALA A 673 13.51 23.57 -14.60
CA ALA A 673 14.12 22.64 -13.64
C ALA A 673 15.62 22.40 -13.87
N THR A 674 16.05 22.21 -15.13
CA THR A 674 17.39 21.69 -15.45
C THR A 674 18.16 22.47 -16.51
N LYS A 675 17.50 23.33 -17.30
CA LYS A 675 18.14 24.04 -18.42
C LYS A 675 18.92 25.25 -17.91
N LEU A 676 20.05 25.56 -18.53
CA LEU A 676 20.79 26.79 -18.24
C LEU A 676 20.21 27.96 -19.04
N GLN A 677 20.02 29.10 -18.39
CA GLN A 677 19.73 30.35 -19.07
C GLN A 677 21.06 30.98 -19.53
N TYR A 678 21.12 31.33 -20.81
CA TYR A 678 22.27 31.99 -21.40
C TYR A 678 21.96 33.46 -21.72
N LEU A 679 22.93 34.33 -21.45
CA LEU A 679 23.04 35.63 -22.09
C LEU A 679 23.80 35.44 -23.41
N ALA A 680 23.13 35.65 -24.54
CA ALA A 680 23.71 35.55 -25.87
C ALA A 680 23.71 36.92 -26.57
N ILE A 681 24.89 37.42 -26.92
CA ILE A 681 25.15 38.73 -27.53
C ILE A 681 26.03 38.56 -28.77
N GLY A 682 25.81 39.35 -29.81
CA GLY A 682 26.69 39.42 -30.99
C GLY A 682 26.04 38.89 -32.27
N LYS A 683 24.88 38.23 -32.19
CA LYS A 683 24.21 37.59 -33.33
C LYS A 683 22.92 38.30 -33.72
N GLY A 684 22.72 38.56 -35.02
CA GLY A 684 21.51 39.21 -35.52
C GLY A 684 21.29 40.57 -34.87
N THR A 685 20.11 40.80 -34.31
CA THR A 685 19.74 42.03 -33.58
C THR A 685 20.06 41.98 -32.08
N LYS A 686 20.52 40.84 -31.56
CA LYS A 686 20.86 40.62 -30.14
C LYS A 686 22.26 41.16 -29.83
N GLN A 687 22.38 42.48 -29.69
CA GLN A 687 23.67 43.18 -29.62
C GLN A 687 23.91 43.94 -28.31
N HIS A 688 22.85 44.43 -27.70
CA HIS A 688 22.88 45.24 -26.49
C HIS A 688 21.80 44.73 -25.54
N ALA A 689 22.04 44.88 -24.23
CA ALA A 689 21.18 44.36 -23.18
C ALA A 689 20.79 45.43 -22.18
N LEU A 690 19.52 45.45 -21.82
CA LEU A 690 18.97 46.30 -20.77
C LEU A 690 18.59 45.42 -19.59
N LEU A 691 19.10 45.74 -18.41
CA LEU A 691 18.81 45.07 -17.15
C LEU A 691 18.10 46.05 -16.21
N ALA A 692 16.98 45.60 -15.65
CA ALA A 692 16.32 46.38 -14.62
C ALA A 692 15.71 45.54 -13.52
N GLY A 693 15.62 46.14 -12.33
CA GLY A 693 15.15 45.48 -11.12
C GLY A 693 15.32 46.36 -9.89
N LYS A 694 14.36 46.31 -8.97
CA LYS A 694 14.38 47.12 -7.74
C LYS A 694 15.56 46.74 -6.84
N THR A 695 15.88 47.57 -5.84
CA THR A 695 16.88 47.25 -4.82
C THR A 695 16.62 45.90 -4.16
N GLY A 696 17.65 45.06 -4.04
CA GLY A 696 17.55 43.71 -3.47
C GLY A 696 16.99 42.64 -4.42
N SER A 697 16.65 42.98 -5.67
CA SER A 697 16.18 42.01 -6.68
C SER A 697 17.27 41.05 -7.21
N GLY A 698 18.55 41.33 -6.94
CA GLY A 698 19.69 40.55 -7.45
C GLY A 698 20.41 41.16 -8.65
N LYS A 699 20.15 42.44 -8.98
CA LYS A 699 20.79 43.16 -10.11
C LYS A 699 22.32 43.14 -10.03
N SER A 700 22.91 43.62 -8.93
CA SER A 700 24.37 43.64 -8.75
C SER A 700 24.96 42.22 -8.85
N THR A 701 24.32 41.24 -8.21
CA THR A 701 24.73 39.83 -8.28
C THR A 701 24.75 39.30 -9.71
N LEU A 702 23.73 39.59 -10.52
CA LEU A 702 23.71 39.21 -11.94
C LEU A 702 24.84 39.86 -12.74
N LEU A 703 25.13 41.15 -12.51
CA LEU A 703 26.27 41.82 -13.14
C LEU A 703 27.59 41.15 -12.76
N HIS A 704 27.78 40.80 -11.48
CA HIS A 704 28.95 40.06 -11.02
C HIS A 704 29.09 38.70 -11.68
N ILE A 705 28.00 37.94 -11.78
CA ILE A 705 27.99 36.64 -12.44
C ILE A 705 28.38 36.78 -13.91
N ILE A 706 27.85 37.77 -14.62
CA ILE A 706 28.20 38.01 -16.03
C ILE A 706 29.70 38.28 -16.16
N ILE A 707 30.24 39.23 -15.39
CA ILE A 707 31.66 39.64 -15.49
C ILE A 707 32.58 38.49 -15.10
N THR A 708 32.37 37.89 -13.91
CA THR A 708 33.20 36.80 -13.40
C THR A 708 33.12 35.57 -14.30
N ASN A 709 31.93 35.17 -14.75
CA ASN A 709 31.80 33.99 -15.59
C ASN A 709 32.41 34.21 -16.98
N LEU A 710 32.29 35.41 -17.56
CA LEU A 710 32.99 35.77 -18.81
C LEU A 710 34.51 35.76 -18.64
N ALA A 711 35.03 36.30 -17.53
CA ALA A 711 36.48 36.32 -17.25
C ALA A 711 37.07 34.92 -17.05
N LEU A 712 36.28 33.99 -16.49
CA LEU A 712 36.65 32.56 -16.38
C LEU A 712 36.58 31.85 -17.74
N THR A 713 35.59 32.19 -18.58
CA THR A 713 35.27 31.46 -19.80
C THR A 713 36.09 31.90 -21.01
N CYS A 714 36.38 33.20 -21.13
CA CYS A 714 37.05 33.83 -22.28
C CYS A 714 38.39 34.45 -21.86
N SER A 715 39.42 34.40 -22.72
CA SER A 715 40.69 35.08 -22.46
C SER A 715 40.58 36.61 -22.63
N PRO A 716 41.55 37.40 -22.13
CA PRO A 716 41.60 38.84 -22.36
C PRO A 716 41.68 39.27 -23.84
N ASP A 717 42.08 38.37 -24.74
CA ASP A 717 42.09 38.61 -26.20
C ASP A 717 40.71 38.44 -26.85
N GLU A 718 39.77 37.79 -26.16
CA GLU A 718 38.43 37.52 -26.67
C GLU A 718 37.38 38.50 -26.10
N ILE A 719 37.60 39.04 -24.89
CA ILE A 719 36.69 40.01 -24.27
C ILE A 719 37.42 41.03 -23.39
N GLU A 720 36.94 42.27 -23.43
CA GLU A 720 37.39 43.35 -22.55
C GLU A 720 36.21 44.09 -21.92
N PHE A 721 36.40 44.61 -20.71
CA PHE A 721 35.36 45.28 -19.92
C PHE A 721 35.63 46.77 -19.73
N TYR A 722 34.56 47.54 -19.87
CA TYR A 722 34.46 48.94 -19.45
C TYR A 722 33.36 49.01 -18.41
N LEU A 723 33.74 49.15 -17.14
CA LEU A 723 32.84 49.08 -16.00
C LEU A 723 32.61 50.48 -15.44
N ILE A 724 31.37 50.92 -15.37
CA ILE A 724 30.97 52.22 -14.80
C ILE A 724 29.95 51.98 -13.70
N ASP A 725 30.27 52.41 -12.49
CA ASP A 725 29.37 52.41 -11.34
C ASP A 725 29.07 53.87 -10.91
N PHE A 726 27.81 54.29 -11.08
CA PHE A 726 27.34 55.61 -10.62
C PHE A 726 26.89 55.62 -9.16
N LYS A 727 26.69 54.45 -8.55
CA LYS A 727 26.21 54.37 -7.17
C LYS A 727 27.34 54.77 -6.22
N LYS A 728 27.00 55.22 -5.00
CA LYS A 728 27.95 55.35 -3.86
C LYS A 728 28.44 53.99 -3.32
N GLY A 729 28.41 52.96 -4.17
CA GLY A 729 28.82 51.62 -3.88
C GLY A 729 30.19 51.37 -4.49
N VAL A 730 30.90 50.40 -3.94
CA VAL A 730 32.17 49.92 -4.48
C VAL A 730 31.97 48.61 -5.25
N GLU A 731 30.83 48.44 -5.94
CA GLU A 731 30.41 47.16 -6.52
C GLU A 731 31.52 46.63 -7.45
N PHE A 732 31.97 47.46 -8.39
CA PHE A 732 33.03 47.05 -9.33
C PHE A 732 34.47 47.20 -8.81
N LYS A 733 34.67 47.66 -7.57
CA LYS A 733 36.02 47.85 -6.98
C LYS A 733 36.81 46.55 -6.89
N CYS A 734 36.14 45.44 -6.60
CA CYS A 734 36.74 44.10 -6.57
C CYS A 734 37.55 43.76 -7.84
N TYR A 735 37.11 44.24 -9.02
CA TYR A 735 37.82 43.99 -10.28
C TYR A 735 39.07 44.87 -10.45
N ALA A 736 39.06 46.07 -9.87
CA ALA A 736 40.24 46.93 -9.80
C ALA A 736 41.28 46.34 -8.83
N ASP A 737 40.84 45.92 -7.63
CA ASP A 737 41.69 45.32 -6.59
C ASP A 737 42.37 44.03 -7.07
N ALA A 738 41.60 43.16 -7.76
CA ALA A 738 42.11 41.94 -8.37
C ALA A 738 43.01 42.18 -9.60
N LYS A 739 43.11 43.43 -10.07
CA LYS A 739 43.81 43.83 -11.31
C LYS A 739 43.38 42.97 -12.50
N LEU A 740 42.06 42.84 -12.69
CA LEU A 740 41.49 41.94 -13.70
C LEU A 740 42.05 42.27 -15.10
N PRO A 741 42.73 41.33 -15.78
CA PRO A 741 43.37 41.58 -17.08
C PRO A 741 42.38 41.96 -18.20
N HIS A 742 41.13 41.53 -18.08
CA HIS A 742 40.05 41.87 -19.02
C HIS A 742 39.55 43.31 -18.87
N ALA A 743 39.73 43.94 -17.70
CA ALA A 743 39.22 45.29 -17.47
C ALA A 743 40.13 46.34 -18.12
N LYS A 744 39.57 47.20 -18.98
CA LYS A 744 40.28 48.38 -19.53
C LYS A 744 40.02 49.63 -18.70
N VAL A 745 38.80 49.78 -18.22
CA VAL A 745 38.36 50.89 -17.38
C VAL A 745 37.47 50.34 -16.27
N VAL A 746 37.76 50.77 -15.03
CA VAL A 746 36.89 50.55 -13.87
C VAL A 746 36.66 51.90 -13.22
N ALA A 747 35.45 52.45 -13.38
CA ALA A 747 35.02 53.70 -12.80
C ALA A 747 34.15 53.40 -11.56
N ILE A 748 34.65 53.75 -10.38
CA ILE A 748 34.03 53.49 -9.08
C ILE A 748 33.60 54.83 -8.50
N GLU A 749 32.33 54.94 -8.09
CA GLU A 749 31.72 56.21 -7.68
C GLU A 749 32.01 57.32 -8.70
N SER A 750 31.78 57.01 -9.98
CA SER A 750 32.16 57.88 -11.09
C SER A 750 31.27 59.11 -11.14
N ASP A 751 31.86 60.27 -11.42
CA ASP A 751 31.08 61.41 -11.87
C ASP A 751 30.62 61.23 -13.33
N ARG A 752 29.65 62.06 -13.72
CA ARG A 752 29.05 62.05 -15.06
C ARG A 752 30.09 62.44 -16.11
N GLU A 753 31.03 63.33 -15.80
CA GLU A 753 32.10 63.73 -16.71
C GLU A 753 33.09 62.59 -17.03
N PHE A 754 33.57 61.86 -16.03
CA PHE A 754 34.46 60.73 -16.27
C PHE A 754 33.73 59.65 -17.05
N ALA A 755 32.50 59.31 -16.68
CA ALA A 755 31.70 58.34 -17.38
C ALA A 755 31.46 58.73 -18.85
N LEU A 756 31.24 60.02 -19.14
CA LEU A 756 31.17 60.55 -20.50
C LEU A 756 32.50 60.34 -21.26
N SER A 757 33.64 60.53 -20.61
CA SER A 757 34.95 60.26 -21.22
C SER A 757 35.16 58.78 -21.57
N VAL A 758 34.57 57.85 -20.80
CA VAL A 758 34.56 56.42 -21.16
C VAL A 758 33.78 56.19 -22.46
N LEU A 759 32.63 56.83 -22.62
CA LEU A 759 31.84 56.76 -23.86
C LEU A 759 32.60 57.34 -25.06
N GLN A 760 33.31 58.46 -24.86
CA GLN A 760 34.16 59.07 -25.90
C GLN A 760 35.26 58.11 -26.34
N ARG A 761 35.94 57.45 -25.39
CA ARG A 761 36.96 56.44 -25.67
C ARG A 761 36.42 55.24 -26.45
N ILE A 762 35.21 54.80 -26.15
CA ILE A 762 34.56 53.70 -26.89
C ILE A 762 34.17 54.14 -28.31
N ASP A 763 33.72 55.38 -28.49
CA ASP A 763 33.45 55.98 -29.81
C ASP A 763 34.74 56.11 -30.65
N GLU A 764 35.88 56.43 -30.03
CA GLU A 764 37.20 56.40 -30.69
C GLU A 764 37.61 54.99 -31.11
N GLU A 765 37.43 53.99 -30.24
CA GLU A 765 37.69 52.58 -30.58
C GLU A 765 36.77 52.10 -31.71
N LEU A 766 35.50 52.53 -31.72
CA LEU A 766 34.57 52.28 -32.82
C LEU A 766 35.09 52.82 -34.15
N ARG A 767 35.59 54.07 -34.18
CA ARG A 767 36.21 54.65 -35.38
C ARG A 767 37.46 53.89 -35.82
N ARG A 768 38.34 53.58 -34.87
CA ARG A 768 39.58 52.84 -35.11
C ARG A 768 39.31 51.48 -35.73
N ARG A 769 38.40 50.69 -35.16
CA ARG A 769 37.97 49.40 -35.72
C ARG A 769 37.36 49.58 -37.11
N GLY A 770 36.54 50.61 -37.31
CA GLY A 770 36.00 50.99 -38.61
C GLY A 770 37.06 51.20 -39.69
N GLU A 771 38.14 51.91 -39.38
CA GLU A 771 39.25 52.12 -40.29
C GLU A 771 40.04 50.83 -40.58
N MET A 772 40.30 50.01 -39.55
CA MET A 772 40.98 48.73 -39.70
C MET A 772 40.20 47.77 -40.59
N TYR A 773 38.88 47.68 -40.39
CA TYR A 773 38.02 46.78 -41.15
C TYR A 773 37.95 47.22 -42.61
N ARG A 774 37.86 48.53 -42.84
CA ARG A 774 37.85 49.12 -44.19
C ARG A 774 39.14 48.83 -44.95
N LYS A 775 40.31 48.84 -44.28
CA LYS A 775 41.62 48.54 -44.91
C LYS A 775 41.70 47.10 -45.47
N ILE A 776 41.04 46.14 -44.82
CA ILE A 776 41.09 44.72 -45.20
C ILE A 776 39.76 44.20 -45.79
N GLY A 777 38.79 45.08 -46.03
CA GLY A 777 37.49 44.72 -46.60
C GLY A 777 36.56 43.91 -45.68
N ALA A 778 36.77 43.95 -44.36
CA ALA A 778 35.92 43.29 -43.38
C ALA A 778 34.64 44.09 -43.09
N GLN A 779 33.54 43.40 -42.80
CA GLN A 779 32.26 44.02 -42.42
C GLN A 779 31.93 43.84 -40.93
N ASP A 780 32.50 42.83 -40.29
CA ASP A 780 32.28 42.48 -38.90
C ASP A 780 33.54 41.85 -38.27
N LEU A 781 33.51 41.61 -36.95
CA LEU A 781 34.63 41.01 -36.21
C LEU A 781 35.05 39.65 -36.77
N ALA A 782 34.08 38.78 -37.07
CA ALA A 782 34.35 37.47 -37.66
C ALA A 782 34.98 37.58 -39.06
N GLY A 783 34.55 38.56 -39.86
CA GLY A 783 35.12 38.92 -41.14
C GLY A 783 36.56 39.42 -41.00
N TYR A 784 36.85 40.25 -39.99
CA TYR A 784 38.21 40.75 -39.73
C TYR A 784 39.18 39.61 -39.42
N LYS A 785 38.81 38.71 -38.50
CA LYS A 785 39.63 37.53 -38.16
C LYS A 785 39.82 36.62 -39.39
N ARG A 786 38.78 36.38 -40.18
CA ARG A 786 38.86 35.57 -41.43
C ARG A 786 39.71 36.22 -42.53
N ALA A 787 39.70 37.55 -42.62
CA ALA A 787 40.48 38.31 -43.61
C ALA A 787 41.98 38.40 -43.26
N GLY A 788 42.43 37.73 -42.20
CA GLY A 788 43.84 37.68 -41.80
C GLY A 788 44.28 38.85 -40.91
N GLY A 789 43.35 39.50 -40.21
CA GLY A 789 43.67 40.53 -39.23
C GLY A 789 44.59 39.98 -38.12
N THR A 790 45.73 40.64 -37.90
CA THR A 790 46.77 40.17 -36.97
C THR A 790 46.70 40.78 -35.58
N GLU A 791 45.99 41.91 -35.42
CA GLU A 791 45.84 42.53 -34.12
C GLU A 791 44.71 41.84 -33.33
N PRO A 792 44.93 41.43 -32.06
CA PRO A 792 43.86 40.92 -31.20
C PRO A 792 42.73 41.92 -31.08
N MET A 793 41.49 41.44 -31.23
CA MET A 793 40.32 42.31 -31.21
C MET A 793 39.22 41.73 -30.32
N PRO A 794 39.39 41.89 -29.00
CA PRO A 794 38.40 41.43 -28.03
C PRO A 794 37.07 42.16 -28.26
N ARG A 795 35.96 41.49 -27.93
CA ARG A 795 34.67 42.17 -27.84
C ARG A 795 34.69 43.14 -26.67
N ALA A 796 34.32 44.39 -26.92
CA ALA A 796 34.22 45.40 -25.87
C ALA A 796 32.84 45.31 -25.22
N MET A 797 32.79 45.01 -23.92
CA MET A 797 31.57 45.00 -23.13
C MET A 797 31.56 46.24 -22.22
N LEU A 798 30.73 47.22 -22.57
CA LEU A 798 30.43 48.37 -21.73
C LEU A 798 29.30 48.02 -20.77
N ILE A 799 29.60 47.99 -19.48
CA ILE A 799 28.63 47.72 -18.40
C ILE A 799 28.50 48.99 -17.59
N ILE A 800 27.29 49.56 -17.58
CA ILE A 800 26.98 50.76 -16.81
C ILE A 800 25.91 50.38 -15.80
N ASP A 801 26.24 50.44 -14.51
CA ASP A 801 25.24 50.31 -13.47
C ASP A 801 24.64 51.67 -13.11
N GLU A 802 23.31 51.70 -12.93
CA GLU A 802 22.50 52.91 -12.75
C GLU A 802 22.73 53.96 -13.86
N PHE A 803 22.61 53.55 -15.13
CA PHE A 803 22.90 54.43 -16.26
C PHE A 803 22.02 55.70 -16.33
N GLN A 804 20.85 55.70 -15.68
CA GLN A 804 19.98 56.88 -15.62
C GLN A 804 20.65 58.08 -14.94
N GLU A 805 21.69 57.86 -14.13
CA GLU A 805 22.46 58.93 -13.47
C GLU A 805 23.17 59.84 -14.47
N PHE A 806 23.42 59.39 -15.71
CA PHE A 806 23.86 60.28 -16.79
C PHE A 806 22.87 61.41 -17.07
N PHE A 807 21.58 61.17 -16.83
CA PHE A 807 20.45 61.93 -17.36
C PHE A 807 19.62 62.66 -16.30
N VAL A 808 20.07 62.64 -15.05
CA VAL A 808 19.39 63.32 -13.93
C VAL A 808 19.35 64.83 -14.12
N GLU A 809 20.38 65.41 -14.73
CA GLU A 809 20.46 66.84 -15.07
C GLU A 809 20.38 67.05 -16.59
N ASP A 810 19.72 68.13 -17.03
CA ASP A 810 19.68 68.53 -18.44
C ASP A 810 20.82 69.51 -18.75
N ASP A 811 22.03 68.97 -18.88
CA ASP A 811 23.25 69.72 -19.16
C ASP A 811 24.00 69.18 -20.39
N SER A 812 25.13 69.80 -20.71
CA SER A 812 25.98 69.36 -21.83
C SER A 812 26.51 67.93 -21.68
N VAL A 813 26.64 67.42 -20.45
CA VAL A 813 27.13 66.06 -20.18
C VAL A 813 26.07 65.03 -20.53
N ALA A 814 24.82 65.25 -20.11
CA ALA A 814 23.68 64.40 -20.48
C ALA A 814 23.46 64.38 -22.00
N GLN A 815 23.51 65.54 -22.65
CA GLN A 815 23.35 65.65 -24.11
C GLN A 815 24.48 64.93 -24.86
N GLY A 816 25.73 65.10 -24.40
CA GLY A 816 26.88 64.39 -24.95
C GLY A 816 26.78 62.87 -24.78
N ALA A 817 26.38 62.41 -23.59
CA ALA A 817 26.21 61.00 -23.27
C ALA A 817 25.10 60.37 -24.13
N ALA A 818 23.96 61.05 -24.30
CA ALA A 818 22.85 60.58 -25.13
C ALA A 818 23.28 60.38 -26.60
N LEU A 819 24.00 61.35 -27.17
CA LEU A 819 24.48 61.29 -28.55
C LEU A 819 25.50 60.16 -28.77
N LEU A 820 26.43 59.97 -27.83
CA LEU A 820 27.44 58.91 -27.90
C LEU A 820 26.82 57.53 -27.71
N LEU A 821 25.94 57.37 -26.72
CA LEU A 821 25.23 56.11 -26.50
C LEU A 821 24.38 55.72 -27.73
N ASP A 822 23.62 56.64 -28.34
CA ASP A 822 22.86 56.34 -29.56
C ASP A 822 23.77 55.83 -30.67
N ARG A 823 24.90 56.50 -30.90
CA ARG A 823 25.85 56.09 -31.93
C ARG A 823 26.47 54.73 -31.64
N ILE A 824 26.92 54.49 -30.41
CA ILE A 824 27.54 53.22 -29.99
C ILE A 824 26.52 52.08 -30.13
N VAL A 825 25.28 52.27 -29.69
CA VAL A 825 24.24 51.24 -29.80
C VAL A 825 23.85 50.96 -31.26
N ARG A 826 23.79 51.99 -32.12
CA ARG A 826 23.44 51.79 -33.54
C ARG A 826 24.56 51.17 -34.37
N GLN A 827 25.83 51.52 -34.08
CA GLN A 827 26.97 51.13 -34.92
C GLN A 827 27.83 50.03 -34.29
N GLY A 828 27.76 49.81 -32.97
CA GLY A 828 28.63 48.90 -32.23
C GLY A 828 28.54 47.44 -32.66
N ARG A 829 27.38 47.02 -33.17
CA ARG A 829 27.11 45.67 -33.72
C ARG A 829 28.24 45.16 -34.64
N ALA A 830 28.66 45.97 -35.61
CA ALA A 830 29.65 45.55 -36.61
C ALA A 830 31.05 45.38 -35.98
N PHE A 831 31.36 46.20 -34.99
CA PHE A 831 32.70 46.32 -34.42
C PHE A 831 32.92 45.48 -33.15
N GLY A 832 31.94 44.66 -32.78
CA GLY A 832 32.01 43.82 -31.58
C GLY A 832 31.98 44.65 -30.29
N ILE A 833 31.29 45.80 -30.32
CA ILE A 833 31.09 46.67 -29.15
C ILE A 833 29.66 46.46 -28.66
N HIS A 834 29.54 46.05 -27.40
CA HIS A 834 28.29 45.68 -26.74
C HIS A 834 28.05 46.58 -25.54
N VAL A 835 26.78 46.90 -25.31
CA VAL A 835 26.36 47.80 -24.23
C VAL A 835 25.38 47.04 -23.35
N PHE A 836 25.66 47.02 -22.06
CA PHE A 836 24.85 46.43 -21.02
C PHE A 836 24.50 47.53 -20.01
N LEU A 837 23.24 47.98 -20.02
CA LEU A 837 22.78 49.05 -19.14
C LEU A 837 21.97 48.47 -17.99
N GLY A 838 22.37 48.75 -16.76
CA GLY A 838 21.65 48.40 -15.54
C GLY A 838 20.92 49.61 -14.95
N SER A 839 19.70 49.42 -14.44
CA SER A 839 18.96 50.49 -13.75
C SER A 839 17.98 49.94 -12.72
N GLN A 840 17.79 50.65 -11.60
CA GLN A 840 16.68 50.36 -10.68
C GLN A 840 15.32 50.80 -11.23
N THR A 841 15.28 51.93 -11.94
CA THR A 841 14.08 52.49 -12.55
C THR A 841 14.44 53.32 -13.77
N LEU A 842 13.66 53.15 -14.84
CA LEU A 842 13.79 53.94 -16.07
C LEU A 842 13.06 55.30 -15.98
N GLY A 843 12.36 55.57 -14.87
CA GLY A 843 11.56 56.79 -14.65
C GLY A 843 12.33 58.11 -14.58
N GLY A 844 13.63 58.11 -14.86
CA GLY A 844 14.51 59.30 -14.91
C GLY A 844 15.29 59.49 -16.21
N ALA A 845 15.28 58.53 -17.15
CA ALA A 845 16.10 58.56 -18.35
C ALA A 845 15.41 59.23 -19.57
N TYR A 846 14.64 60.30 -19.35
CA TYR A 846 13.78 60.92 -20.38
C TYR A 846 14.54 61.51 -21.58
N THR A 847 15.81 61.90 -21.38
CA THR A 847 16.68 62.48 -22.41
C THR A 847 17.25 61.44 -23.36
N LEU A 848 17.26 60.15 -23.00
CA LEU A 848 17.68 59.09 -23.91
C LEU A 848 16.54 58.78 -24.89
N ALA A 849 16.82 58.80 -26.19
CA ALA A 849 15.80 58.57 -27.19
C ALA A 849 15.21 57.15 -27.08
N ARG A 850 13.87 57.03 -27.11
CA ARG A 850 13.18 55.73 -27.16
C ARG A 850 13.68 54.85 -28.31
N THR A 851 14.12 55.45 -29.40
CA THR A 851 14.72 54.75 -30.54
C THR A 851 16.01 54.02 -30.17
N THR A 852 16.84 54.61 -29.29
CA THR A 852 18.09 53.99 -28.80
C THR A 852 17.78 52.80 -27.90
N LEU A 853 16.86 52.97 -26.94
CA LEU A 853 16.38 51.86 -26.09
C LEU A 853 15.73 50.75 -26.93
N GLY A 854 15.01 51.10 -27.99
CA GLY A 854 14.42 50.13 -28.93
C GLY A 854 15.44 49.26 -29.68
N GLN A 855 16.70 49.69 -29.81
CA GLN A 855 17.78 48.87 -30.37
C GLN A 855 18.35 47.85 -29.35
N MET A 856 18.00 47.99 -28.07
CA MET A 856 18.38 47.06 -27.00
C MET A 856 17.36 45.92 -26.95
N VAL A 857 17.54 44.96 -27.87
CA VAL A 857 16.63 43.83 -28.05
C VAL A 857 16.64 42.86 -26.87
N ILE A 858 17.80 42.69 -26.23
CA ILE A 858 17.90 41.83 -25.04
C ILE A 858 17.41 42.63 -23.84
N ARG A 859 16.35 42.14 -23.19
CA ARG A 859 15.76 42.77 -22.02
C ARG A 859 15.74 41.77 -20.88
N ILE A 860 16.35 42.13 -19.77
CA ILE A 860 16.39 41.32 -18.55
C ILE A 860 15.67 42.10 -17.47
N ALA A 861 14.51 41.62 -17.05
CA ALA A 861 13.81 42.19 -15.91
C ALA A 861 13.90 41.22 -14.74
N LEU A 862 14.53 41.68 -13.66
CA LEU A 862 14.37 41.11 -12.33
C LEU A 862 13.12 41.71 -11.69
N GLN A 863 12.84 41.35 -10.43
CA GLN A 863 11.69 41.87 -9.70
C GLN A 863 11.62 43.42 -9.77
N CYS A 864 10.57 43.95 -10.39
CA CYS A 864 10.31 45.38 -10.55
C CYS A 864 8.82 45.68 -10.36
N ASN A 865 8.45 46.96 -10.23
CA ASN A 865 7.04 47.35 -10.21
C ASN A 865 6.44 47.36 -11.63
N GLU A 866 5.13 47.57 -11.74
CA GLU A 866 4.42 47.54 -13.03
C GLU A 866 4.85 48.68 -13.98
N ALA A 867 5.07 49.88 -13.45
CA ALA A 867 5.50 51.02 -14.27
C ALA A 867 6.88 50.80 -14.88
N ASP A 868 7.83 50.27 -14.10
CA ASP A 868 9.16 49.91 -14.56
C ASP A 868 9.09 48.74 -15.55
N ALA A 869 8.27 47.72 -15.26
CA ALA A 869 8.07 46.58 -16.17
C ALA A 869 7.60 47.04 -17.55
N ALA A 870 6.66 47.99 -17.63
CA ALA A 870 6.19 48.56 -18.90
C ALA A 870 7.25 49.42 -19.62
N LEU A 871 8.13 50.10 -18.88
CA LEU A 871 9.23 50.86 -19.48
C LEU A 871 10.34 49.97 -20.05
N ILE A 872 10.55 48.80 -19.44
CA ILE A 872 11.58 47.84 -19.85
C ILE A 872 11.01 46.88 -20.88
N MET A 873 9.81 46.33 -20.72
CA MET A 873 9.22 45.34 -21.61
C MET A 873 8.30 46.02 -22.65
N ASP A 874 7.57 45.24 -23.43
CA ASP A 874 6.47 45.79 -24.22
C ASP A 874 5.26 46.09 -23.31
N ASP A 875 4.41 47.05 -23.67
CA ASP A 875 3.28 47.51 -22.82
C ASP A 875 2.32 46.35 -22.45
N SER A 876 2.27 45.33 -23.31
CA SER A 876 1.46 44.11 -23.11
C SER A 876 2.09 43.07 -22.18
N ASN A 877 3.36 43.23 -21.80
CA ASN A 877 4.14 42.24 -21.08
C ASN A 877 4.37 42.63 -19.60
N THR A 878 3.39 42.28 -18.77
CA THR A 878 3.41 42.56 -17.32
C THR A 878 4.08 41.46 -16.48
N ALA A 879 4.62 40.42 -17.13
CA ALA A 879 5.19 39.25 -16.45
C ALA A 879 6.27 39.58 -15.39
N PRO A 880 7.14 40.59 -15.56
CA PRO A 880 8.11 40.94 -14.52
C PRO A 880 7.50 41.34 -13.17
N ARG A 881 6.26 41.84 -13.13
CA ARG A 881 5.59 42.17 -11.85
C ARG A 881 5.25 40.92 -11.03
N LEU A 882 5.11 39.76 -11.70
CA LEU A 882 4.77 38.48 -11.06
C LEU A 882 6.00 37.80 -10.42
N LEU A 883 7.19 38.37 -10.61
CA LEU A 883 8.42 37.91 -9.96
C LEU A 883 8.35 38.21 -8.47
N SER A 884 8.61 37.18 -7.67
CA SER A 884 8.33 37.18 -6.24
C SER A 884 9.60 37.05 -5.40
N ARG A 885 10.65 36.42 -5.96
CA ARG A 885 11.88 36.07 -5.23
C ARG A 885 13.08 36.87 -5.73
N PRO A 886 14.05 37.21 -4.86
CA PRO A 886 15.34 37.74 -5.29
C PRO A 886 16.06 36.78 -6.25
N GLY A 887 16.68 37.33 -7.29
CA GLY A 887 17.33 36.56 -8.36
C GLY A 887 16.36 35.88 -9.35
N GLU A 888 15.05 35.92 -9.13
CA GLU A 888 14.07 35.54 -10.14
C GLU A 888 14.03 36.62 -11.21
N GLY A 889 14.14 36.22 -12.47
CA GLY A 889 14.21 37.14 -13.60
C GLY A 889 13.56 36.59 -14.86
N ILE A 890 13.29 37.48 -15.81
CA ILE A 890 12.85 37.15 -17.16
C ILE A 890 13.92 37.63 -18.13
N TYR A 891 14.54 36.70 -18.83
CA TYR A 891 15.38 36.98 -19.98
C TYR A 891 14.49 37.04 -21.22
N ASN A 892 14.56 38.13 -21.97
CA ASN A 892 13.81 38.32 -23.19
C ASN A 892 14.77 38.74 -24.31
N ASP A 893 14.72 38.06 -25.45
CA ASP A 893 15.54 38.34 -26.62
C ASP A 893 14.73 38.78 -27.85
N ALA A 894 13.49 39.19 -27.62
CA ALA A 894 12.50 39.63 -28.60
C ALA A 894 12.00 41.05 -28.30
N ALA A 895 12.89 41.94 -27.83
CA ALA A 895 12.61 43.34 -27.54
C ALA A 895 11.40 43.57 -26.61
N GLY A 896 11.22 42.70 -25.62
CA GLY A 896 10.18 42.83 -24.59
C GLY A 896 8.85 42.17 -24.91
N ALA A 897 8.70 41.51 -26.07
CA ALA A 897 7.46 40.80 -26.43
C ALA A 897 7.24 39.56 -25.54
N VAL A 898 5.98 39.27 -25.16
CA VAL A 898 5.62 38.18 -24.23
C VAL A 898 6.15 36.81 -24.69
N GLU A 899 6.11 36.54 -26.00
CA GLU A 899 6.59 35.30 -26.62
C GLU A 899 8.10 35.05 -26.46
N GLY A 900 8.89 36.11 -26.23
CA GLY A 900 10.33 36.01 -25.96
C GLY A 900 10.67 35.74 -24.50
N ASN A 901 9.69 35.66 -23.59
CA ASN A 901 9.95 35.55 -22.16
C ASN A 901 10.52 34.17 -21.76
N SER A 902 11.74 34.18 -21.26
CA SER A 902 12.43 33.05 -20.63
C SER A 902 12.68 33.33 -19.14
N PRO A 903 11.80 32.89 -18.24
CA PRO A 903 11.98 32.94 -16.80
C PRO A 903 13.21 32.14 -16.39
N PHE A 904 13.97 32.69 -15.46
CA PHE A 904 15.16 32.06 -14.94
C PHE A 904 15.45 32.51 -13.50
N GLN A 905 16.19 31.68 -12.79
CA GLN A 905 16.77 31.99 -11.49
C GLN A 905 18.26 32.26 -11.68
N VAL A 906 18.70 33.47 -11.32
CA VAL A 906 20.10 33.90 -11.26
C VAL A 906 20.84 33.00 -10.25
N VAL A 907 22.05 32.59 -10.58
CA VAL A 907 22.88 31.85 -9.62
C VAL A 907 23.28 32.73 -8.44
N TRP A 908 23.69 32.12 -7.33
CA TRP A 908 24.24 32.79 -6.18
C TRP A 908 25.76 32.71 -6.25
N LEU A 909 26.39 33.88 -6.29
CA LEU A 909 27.84 34.07 -6.27
C LEU A 909 28.17 34.96 -5.07
N THR A 910 28.86 34.40 -4.08
CA THR A 910 29.30 35.19 -2.91
C THR A 910 30.54 36.01 -3.24
N ASP A 911 30.81 37.03 -2.43
CA ASP A 911 32.01 37.86 -2.59
C ASP A 911 33.29 37.02 -2.45
N GLU A 912 33.33 36.07 -1.52
CA GLU A 912 34.49 35.18 -1.33
C GLU A 912 34.70 34.27 -2.54
N GLU A 913 33.63 33.67 -3.08
CA GLU A 913 33.72 32.82 -4.26
C GLU A 913 34.10 33.64 -5.50
N ARG A 914 33.58 34.86 -5.65
CA ARG A 914 33.97 35.80 -6.70
C ARG A 914 35.45 36.09 -6.63
N ASP A 915 35.93 36.58 -5.49
CA ASP A 915 37.31 37.05 -5.33
C ASP A 915 38.31 35.89 -5.49
N ALA A 916 37.97 34.69 -4.99
CA ALA A 916 38.75 33.49 -5.23
C ALA A 916 38.85 33.13 -6.72
N ASN A 917 37.78 33.29 -7.49
CA ASN A 917 37.80 33.05 -8.93
C ASN A 917 38.56 34.16 -9.70
N LEU A 918 38.45 35.43 -9.30
CA LEU A 918 39.22 36.52 -9.90
C LEU A 918 40.73 36.34 -9.66
N LEU A 919 41.14 35.87 -8.48
CA LEU A 919 42.54 35.54 -8.19
C LEU A 919 43.07 34.44 -9.13
N LYS A 920 42.27 33.39 -9.41
CA LYS A 920 42.64 32.36 -10.39
C LYS A 920 42.84 32.93 -11.79
N VAL A 921 41.96 33.85 -12.22
CA VAL A 921 42.08 34.53 -13.52
C VAL A 921 43.37 35.36 -13.57
N SER A 922 43.67 36.13 -12.53
CA SER A 922 44.89 36.95 -12.47
C SER A 922 46.16 36.10 -12.44
N GLN A 923 46.17 34.96 -11.73
CA GLN A 923 47.27 33.99 -11.75
C GLN A 923 47.47 33.39 -13.14
N LEU A 924 46.40 32.92 -13.78
CA LEU A 924 46.47 32.34 -15.12
C LEU A 924 46.97 33.33 -16.17
N SER A 925 46.60 34.62 -16.02
CA SER A 925 47.10 35.71 -16.85
C SER A 925 48.60 35.91 -16.72
N HIS A 926 49.12 35.86 -15.49
CA HIS A 926 50.54 35.96 -15.23
C HIS A 926 51.30 34.76 -15.80
N GLU A 927 50.79 33.54 -15.62
CA GLU A 927 51.39 32.30 -16.13
C GLU A 927 51.44 32.26 -17.66
N ARG A 928 50.40 32.76 -18.35
CA ARG A 928 50.34 32.79 -19.82
C ARG A 928 51.00 34.02 -20.44
N GLY A 929 51.61 34.89 -19.63
CA GLY A 929 52.34 36.07 -20.10
C GLY A 929 51.46 37.13 -20.76
N PHE A 930 50.19 37.22 -20.35
CA PHE A 930 49.33 38.33 -20.76
C PHE A 930 49.82 39.62 -20.08
N ASP A 931 50.66 40.38 -20.78
CA ASP A 931 51.11 41.71 -20.38
C ASP A 931 50.01 42.73 -20.65
N THR A 932 48.92 42.63 -19.87
CA THR A 932 47.83 43.59 -19.98
C THR A 932 48.21 44.86 -19.26
N LYS A 933 48.29 45.97 -20.01
CA LYS A 933 48.30 47.33 -19.46
C LYS A 933 47.27 47.42 -18.33
N ARG A 934 47.68 47.93 -17.17
CA ARG A 934 46.82 48.04 -15.99
C ARG A 934 45.50 48.73 -16.35
N PRO A 935 44.36 48.29 -15.79
CA PRO A 935 43.08 48.97 -15.97
C PRO A 935 43.23 50.43 -15.56
N ILE A 936 42.57 51.33 -16.30
CA ILE A 936 42.41 52.71 -15.85
C ILE A 936 41.36 52.67 -14.72
N VAL A 937 41.82 52.83 -13.49
CA VAL A 937 40.95 52.86 -12.30
C VAL A 937 40.68 54.32 -11.95
N PHE A 938 39.41 54.68 -11.88
CA PHE A 938 38.98 55.99 -11.40
C PHE A 938 38.13 55.81 -10.15
N GLU A 939 38.63 56.29 -9.02
CA GLU A 939 37.91 56.39 -7.75
C GLU A 939 37.60 57.87 -7.51
N GLY A 940 36.34 58.27 -7.74
CA GLY A 940 35.93 59.68 -7.77
C GLY A 940 36.08 60.44 -6.46
N ASN A 941 36.24 59.72 -5.35
CA ASN A 941 36.37 60.23 -3.98
C ASN A 941 37.76 60.06 -3.35
N MET A 942 38.76 59.54 -4.08
CA MET A 942 40.13 59.42 -3.59
C MET A 942 41.06 60.45 -4.26
N PRO A 943 42.08 60.99 -3.56
CA PRO A 943 43.06 61.86 -4.17
C PRO A 943 43.91 61.11 -5.20
N ALA A 944 44.53 61.84 -6.13
CA ALA A 944 45.36 61.22 -7.15
C ALA A 944 46.71 60.75 -6.59
N ASP A 945 47.18 59.60 -7.06
CA ASP A 945 48.52 59.10 -6.75
C ASP A 945 49.51 59.58 -7.82
N VAL A 946 50.62 60.19 -7.39
CA VAL A 946 51.68 60.65 -8.30
C VAL A 946 52.32 59.51 -9.09
N ARG A 947 52.29 58.28 -8.55
CA ARG A 947 52.84 57.08 -9.20
C ARG A 947 52.08 56.70 -10.48
N ASP A 948 50.85 57.18 -10.63
CA ASP A 948 50.04 56.97 -11.84
C ASP A 948 50.40 57.96 -12.96
N ASN A 949 51.23 58.97 -12.68
CA ASN A 949 51.71 59.91 -13.69
C ASN A 949 52.87 59.31 -14.49
N ALA A 950 52.52 58.60 -15.58
CA ALA A 950 53.50 57.99 -16.49
C ALA A 950 54.48 59.01 -17.09
N LEU A 951 54.07 60.25 -17.34
CA LEU A 951 54.93 61.30 -17.91
C LEU A 951 56.01 61.73 -16.92
N LEU A 952 55.67 61.84 -15.63
CA LEU A 952 56.65 62.13 -14.59
C LEU A 952 57.61 60.96 -14.35
N ALA A 953 57.10 59.73 -14.35
CA ALA A 953 57.94 58.54 -14.23
C ALA A 953 58.95 58.45 -15.38
N GLU A 954 58.53 58.74 -16.61
CA GLU A 954 59.41 58.79 -17.78
C GLU A 954 60.44 59.92 -17.67
N ALA A 955 60.04 61.13 -17.26
CA ALA A 955 60.94 62.26 -17.09
C ALA A 955 61.98 62.03 -15.97
N LEU A 956 61.61 61.33 -14.90
CA LEU A 956 62.53 60.94 -13.82
C LEU A 956 63.51 59.85 -14.26
N ALA A 957 63.08 58.91 -15.11
CA ALA A 957 63.93 57.83 -15.60
C ALA A 957 64.88 58.30 -16.72
N ASN A 958 64.41 59.21 -17.58
CA ASN A 958 65.11 59.67 -18.77
C ASN A 958 65.18 61.22 -18.80
N PRO A 959 66.24 61.84 -18.25
CA PRO A 959 66.38 63.29 -18.26
C PRO A 959 66.38 63.87 -19.68
N PRO A 960 65.63 64.94 -19.95
CA PRO A 960 65.48 65.48 -21.30
C PRO A 960 66.78 66.14 -21.80
N VAL A 961 67.05 66.00 -23.10
CA VAL A 961 68.24 66.55 -23.77
C VAL A 961 68.11 68.05 -24.07
N LYS A 962 66.87 68.56 -24.16
CA LYS A 962 66.58 69.97 -24.49
C LYS A 962 65.47 70.49 -23.58
N ALA A 963 65.61 71.72 -23.09
CA ALA A 963 64.56 72.39 -22.33
C ALA A 963 63.29 72.58 -23.20
N PRO A 964 62.09 72.37 -22.63
CA PRO A 964 60.84 72.57 -23.35
C PRO A 964 60.62 74.06 -23.63
N ALA A 965 59.90 74.36 -24.71
CA ALA A 965 59.44 75.72 -24.99
C ALA A 965 58.41 76.18 -23.94
N ASP A 966 57.55 75.26 -23.52
CA ASP A 966 56.48 75.49 -22.54
C ASP A 966 56.67 74.53 -21.35
N PRO A 967 57.41 74.93 -20.29
CA PRO A 967 57.52 74.16 -19.06
C PRO A 967 56.15 73.85 -18.45
N LYS A 968 55.97 72.63 -17.97
CA LYS A 968 54.68 72.15 -17.47
C LYS A 968 54.72 71.82 -15.97
N CYS A 969 53.70 72.24 -15.24
CA CYS A 969 53.44 71.77 -13.89
C CYS A 969 52.26 70.80 -13.92
N TRP A 970 52.47 69.55 -13.52
CA TRP A 970 51.40 68.55 -13.42
C TRP A 970 50.71 68.68 -12.06
N LEU A 971 49.46 69.14 -12.07
CA LEU A 971 48.70 69.48 -10.87
C LEU A 971 48.00 68.25 -10.25
N GLY A 972 47.62 67.29 -11.10
CA GLY A 972 46.88 66.11 -10.69
C GLY A 972 46.34 65.33 -11.87
N MET A 973 45.41 64.41 -11.58
CA MET A 973 44.79 63.56 -12.61
C MET A 973 43.41 64.12 -13.00
N PRO A 974 43.12 64.26 -14.30
CA PRO A 974 41.84 64.79 -14.78
C PRO A 974 40.66 63.87 -14.42
N ASN A 975 39.45 64.44 -14.35
CA ASN A 975 38.19 63.66 -14.34
C ASN A 975 37.78 63.24 -15.77
N ALA A 976 38.74 62.76 -16.55
CA ALA A 976 38.55 62.26 -17.90
C ALA A 976 39.72 61.34 -18.27
N ILE A 977 39.54 60.44 -19.24
CA ILE A 977 40.63 59.59 -19.72
C ILE A 977 41.56 60.39 -20.66
N LYS A 978 42.48 61.15 -20.08
CA LYS A 978 43.54 61.91 -20.79
C LYS A 978 44.80 62.07 -19.92
N GLY A 979 45.82 62.76 -20.41
CA GLY A 979 47.04 63.08 -19.64
C GLY A 979 46.77 63.94 -18.39
N PRO A 980 47.73 64.06 -17.47
CA PRO A 980 47.57 64.81 -16.22
C PRO A 980 47.14 66.27 -16.48
N THR A 981 46.35 66.84 -15.57
CA THR A 981 45.96 68.24 -15.65
C THR A 981 47.20 69.11 -15.45
N GLU A 982 47.54 69.89 -16.48
CA GLU A 982 48.80 70.64 -16.55
C GLU A 982 48.59 72.16 -16.61
N ALA A 983 49.43 72.90 -15.89
CA ALA A 983 49.62 74.35 -16.02
C ALA A 983 50.89 74.63 -16.83
N LEU A 984 50.78 75.49 -17.84
CA LEU A 984 51.86 75.79 -18.78
C LEU A 984 52.50 77.15 -18.45
N PHE A 985 53.83 77.21 -18.46
CA PHE A 985 54.61 78.42 -18.15
C PHE A 985 55.44 78.94 -19.33
N PRO A 986 54.84 79.29 -20.47
CA PRO A 986 55.56 80.01 -21.52
C PRO A 986 55.90 81.43 -21.08
N ARG A 987 56.88 82.05 -21.75
CA ARG A 987 57.26 83.46 -21.54
C ARG A 987 56.21 84.43 -22.10
N GLN A 988 55.06 84.51 -21.44
CA GLN A 988 53.88 85.28 -21.84
C GLN A 988 53.20 85.87 -20.60
N SER A 989 52.65 87.09 -20.66
CA SER A 989 51.81 87.67 -19.59
C SER A 989 50.65 86.72 -19.21
N GLY A 990 50.17 86.83 -17.97
CA GLY A 990 49.11 85.95 -17.45
C GLY A 990 49.57 84.55 -16.99
N ARG A 991 50.85 84.18 -17.18
CA ARG A 991 51.39 82.83 -16.89
C ARG A 991 51.96 82.70 -15.48
N HIS A 992 51.13 83.07 -14.50
CA HIS A 992 51.31 82.77 -13.09
C HIS A 992 50.22 81.81 -12.61
N LEU A 993 50.52 81.00 -11.60
CA LEU A 993 49.58 80.04 -11.02
C LEU A 993 49.18 80.47 -9.60
N MET A 994 47.89 80.69 -9.38
CA MET A 994 47.32 80.96 -8.06
C MET A 994 46.46 79.79 -7.60
N LEU A 995 46.73 79.27 -6.40
CA LEU A 995 45.90 78.27 -5.73
C LEU A 995 45.06 78.95 -4.65
N VAL A 996 43.74 78.75 -4.66
CA VAL A 996 42.82 79.35 -3.68
C VAL A 996 41.96 78.28 -3.01
N GLY A 997 42.13 78.12 -1.70
CA GLY A 997 41.31 77.23 -0.89
C GLY A 997 41.95 76.77 0.42
N GLN A 998 41.19 76.06 1.24
CA GLN A 998 41.60 75.65 2.60
C GLN A 998 42.24 74.25 2.68
N ASN A 999 42.47 73.58 1.54
CA ASN A 999 43.07 72.25 1.50
C ASN A 999 44.61 72.33 1.46
N ASP A 1000 45.23 72.59 2.63
CA ASP A 1000 46.68 72.84 2.75
C ASP A 1000 47.53 71.64 2.29
N GLU A 1001 47.07 70.41 2.53
CA GLU A 1001 47.74 69.17 2.11
C GLU A 1001 47.83 69.07 0.59
N ALA A 1002 46.71 69.23 -0.12
CA ALA A 1002 46.69 69.20 -1.59
C ALA A 1002 47.46 70.38 -2.21
N ILE A 1003 47.41 71.56 -1.59
CA ILE A 1003 48.18 72.73 -2.02
C ILE A 1003 49.68 72.45 -1.88
N THR A 1004 50.11 71.90 -0.75
CA THR A 1004 51.49 71.51 -0.49
C THR A 1004 51.97 70.49 -1.52
N ALA A 1005 51.16 69.46 -1.78
CA ALA A 1005 51.46 68.43 -2.78
C ALA A 1005 51.60 69.03 -4.19
N ILE A 1006 50.66 69.88 -4.63
CA ILE A 1006 50.74 70.54 -5.95
C ILE A 1006 52.00 71.42 -6.06
N MET A 1007 52.35 72.17 -5.00
CA MET A 1007 53.54 73.02 -5.03
C MET A 1007 54.84 72.20 -5.10
N GLY A 1008 54.99 71.19 -4.24
CA GLY A 1008 56.18 70.34 -4.23
C GLY A 1008 56.31 69.52 -5.51
N LEU A 1009 55.26 68.78 -5.89
CA LEU A 1009 55.28 67.98 -7.13
C LEU A 1009 55.35 68.84 -8.38
N GLY A 1010 54.82 70.07 -8.35
CA GLY A 1010 54.97 71.04 -9.42
C GLY A 1010 56.41 71.51 -9.61
N MET A 1011 57.12 71.80 -8.51
CA MET A 1011 58.56 72.10 -8.54
C MET A 1011 59.36 70.91 -9.08
N LEU A 1012 59.03 69.69 -8.62
CA LEU A 1012 59.64 68.45 -9.11
C LEU A 1012 59.41 68.27 -10.62
N ALA A 1013 58.17 68.44 -11.09
CA ALA A 1013 57.81 68.33 -12.50
C ALA A 1013 58.62 69.32 -13.36
N LEU A 1014 58.71 70.58 -12.95
CA LEU A 1014 59.48 71.61 -13.67
C LEU A 1014 60.98 71.29 -13.68
N ALA A 1015 61.54 70.79 -12.58
CA ALA A 1015 62.94 70.40 -12.47
C ALA A 1015 63.30 69.22 -13.39
N THR A 1016 62.43 68.20 -13.48
CA THR A 1016 62.65 67.03 -14.36
C THR A 1016 62.66 67.35 -15.85
N GLN A 1017 62.07 68.48 -16.26
CA GLN A 1017 61.91 68.85 -17.66
C GLN A 1017 63.11 69.59 -18.27
N HIS A 1018 64.14 69.92 -17.49
CA HIS A 1018 65.25 70.74 -17.95
C HIS A 1018 66.59 69.99 -17.88
N PRO A 1019 67.50 70.18 -18.85
CA PRO A 1019 68.83 69.61 -18.78
C PRO A 1019 69.65 70.32 -17.68
N ARG A 1020 70.62 69.59 -17.10
CA ARG A 1020 71.39 70.04 -15.92
C ARG A 1020 72.18 71.34 -16.14
N ASP A 1021 72.58 71.63 -17.37
CA ASP A 1021 73.33 72.83 -17.76
C ASP A 1021 72.43 74.08 -17.94
N ARG A 1022 71.11 73.90 -18.03
CA ARG A 1022 70.10 74.97 -18.10
C ARG A 1022 68.98 74.76 -17.08
N ALA A 1023 69.35 74.39 -15.86
CA ALA A 1023 68.41 74.19 -14.78
C ALA A 1023 67.65 75.49 -14.43
N PRO A 1024 66.34 75.43 -14.15
CA PRO A 1024 65.59 76.56 -13.63
C PRO A 1024 66.12 77.03 -12.28
N LEU A 1025 65.94 78.32 -11.99
CA LEU A 1025 66.20 78.88 -10.67
C LEU A 1025 64.92 78.82 -9.83
N PHE A 1026 64.95 78.07 -8.74
CA PHE A 1026 63.81 77.92 -7.84
C PHE A 1026 64.01 78.74 -6.56
N TYR A 1027 62.95 79.47 -6.17
CA TYR A 1027 62.86 80.15 -4.89
C TYR A 1027 61.63 79.64 -4.16
N LEU A 1028 61.79 79.17 -2.92
CA LEU A 1028 60.72 78.67 -2.08
C LEU A 1028 60.57 79.55 -0.84
N VAL A 1029 59.40 80.18 -0.70
CA VAL A 1029 58.99 80.91 0.49
C VAL A 1029 57.81 80.15 1.11
N HIS A 1030 58.01 79.56 2.28
CA HIS A 1030 56.94 78.86 3.00
C HIS A 1030 56.92 79.22 4.48
N GLY A 1031 55.72 79.17 5.07
CA GLY A 1031 55.47 79.41 6.48
C GLY A 1031 54.98 78.15 7.19
N ALA A 1032 55.39 76.98 6.71
CA ALA A 1032 55.09 75.70 7.36
C ALA A 1032 55.87 75.61 8.68
N LEU A 1033 55.27 75.02 9.71
CA LEU A 1033 55.92 74.84 11.02
C LEU A 1033 57.03 73.78 10.90
N ALA A 1034 58.19 74.05 11.49
CA ALA A 1034 59.29 73.09 11.49
C ALA A 1034 58.85 71.75 12.11
N GLY A 1035 59.18 70.63 11.45
CA GLY A 1035 58.81 69.27 11.87
C GLY A 1035 57.39 68.82 11.50
N THR A 1036 56.63 69.61 10.72
CA THR A 1036 55.39 69.09 10.11
C THR A 1036 55.69 68.33 8.80
N PRO A 1037 54.88 67.32 8.43
CA PRO A 1037 55.06 66.59 7.18
C PRO A 1037 55.13 67.50 5.94
N ASP A 1038 54.35 68.57 5.91
CA ASP A 1038 54.33 69.54 4.81
C ASP A 1038 55.66 70.29 4.67
N CYS A 1039 56.27 70.64 5.80
CA CYS A 1039 57.57 71.31 5.86
C CYS A 1039 58.67 70.37 5.38
N GLU A 1040 58.72 69.16 5.93
CA GLU A 1040 59.69 68.13 5.56
C GLU A 1040 59.59 67.77 4.06
N PHE A 1041 58.37 67.65 3.53
CA PHE A 1041 58.15 67.37 2.11
C PHE A 1041 58.63 68.51 1.19
N LEU A 1042 58.23 69.76 1.47
CA LEU A 1042 58.64 70.91 0.64
C LEU A 1042 60.15 71.13 0.70
N GLU A 1043 60.76 71.05 1.88
CA GLU A 1043 62.21 71.20 2.03
C GLU A 1043 62.97 70.04 1.38
N ALA A 1044 62.47 68.80 1.44
CA ALA A 1044 63.10 67.65 0.77
C ALA A 1044 63.10 67.78 -0.77
N ILE A 1045 61.99 68.25 -1.35
CA ILE A 1045 61.90 68.52 -2.79
C ILE A 1045 62.77 69.73 -3.19
N ALA A 1046 62.87 70.74 -2.33
CA ALA A 1046 63.68 71.93 -2.57
C ALA A 1046 65.18 71.72 -2.35
N ALA A 1047 65.58 70.74 -1.54
CA ALA A 1047 66.95 70.51 -1.11
C ALA A 1047 67.94 70.41 -2.29
N GLY A 1048 68.95 71.29 -2.30
CA GLY A 1048 69.98 71.34 -3.34
C GLY A 1048 69.53 71.93 -4.69
N ARG A 1049 68.27 72.39 -4.81
CA ARG A 1049 67.68 72.87 -6.08
C ARG A 1049 67.05 74.26 -5.97
N ALA A 1050 66.54 74.62 -4.80
CA ALA A 1050 65.90 75.90 -4.56
C ALA A 1050 66.59 76.67 -3.42
N LYS A 1051 66.57 78.00 -3.50
CA LYS A 1051 66.80 78.85 -2.33
C LYS A 1051 65.55 78.79 -1.46
N ILE A 1052 65.69 78.45 -0.19
CA ILE A 1052 64.58 78.31 0.77
C ILE A 1052 64.64 79.48 1.75
N SER A 1053 63.53 80.18 1.97
CA SER A 1053 63.40 81.26 2.95
C SER A 1053 62.30 80.95 3.95
N GLN A 1054 62.65 80.96 5.24
CA GLN A 1054 61.68 80.81 6.34
C GLN A 1054 61.15 82.18 6.80
N GLY A 1055 60.17 82.73 6.08
CA GLY A 1055 59.31 83.87 6.44
C GLY A 1055 59.93 85.25 6.70
N HIS A 1056 61.03 85.36 7.47
CA HIS A 1056 61.70 86.63 7.77
C HIS A 1056 62.59 87.12 6.61
N GLU A 1057 63.16 86.21 5.84
CA GLU A 1057 63.99 86.45 4.64
C GLU A 1057 63.15 86.65 3.36
N ALA A 1058 61.83 86.45 3.43
CA ALA A 1058 60.94 86.54 2.27
C ALA A 1058 61.04 87.89 1.52
N PRO A 1059 61.11 89.07 2.20
CA PRO A 1059 61.35 90.34 1.54
C PRO A 1059 62.64 90.41 0.72
N GLU A 1060 63.71 89.76 1.19
CA GLU A 1060 65.01 89.78 0.52
C GLU A 1060 64.96 88.97 -0.78
N PHE A 1061 64.28 87.83 -0.77
CA PHE A 1061 64.05 87.03 -1.99
C PHE A 1061 63.23 87.80 -3.03
N ILE A 1062 62.19 88.51 -2.60
CA ILE A 1062 61.39 89.35 -3.51
C ILE A 1062 62.24 90.49 -4.10
N ALA A 1063 63.07 91.14 -3.29
CA ALA A 1063 63.98 92.18 -3.78
C ALA A 1063 65.02 91.62 -4.77
N GLU A 1064 65.57 90.43 -4.52
CA GLU A 1064 66.50 89.74 -5.43
C GLU A 1064 65.84 89.43 -6.79
N ILE A 1065 64.63 88.85 -6.77
CA ILE A 1065 63.89 88.50 -7.99
C ILE A 1065 63.43 89.76 -8.74
N HIS A 1066 63.05 90.82 -8.02
CA HIS A 1066 62.68 92.10 -8.61
C HIS A 1066 63.87 92.77 -9.31
N ALA A 1067 65.06 92.72 -8.70
CA ALA A 1067 66.28 93.19 -9.35
C ALA A 1067 66.61 92.38 -10.62
N GLU A 1068 66.45 91.06 -10.58
CA GLU A 1068 66.64 90.20 -11.75
C GLU A 1068 65.59 90.48 -12.84
N MET A 1069 64.34 90.77 -12.47
CA MET A 1069 63.30 91.21 -13.40
C MET A 1069 63.68 92.52 -14.09
N LYS A 1070 64.14 93.53 -13.34
CA LYS A 1070 64.58 94.81 -13.92
C LYS A 1070 65.78 94.62 -14.85
N ARG A 1071 66.77 93.81 -14.44
CA ARG A 1071 67.92 93.43 -15.30
C ARG A 1071 67.46 92.83 -16.63
N ARG A 1072 66.55 91.84 -16.59
CA ARG A 1072 66.01 91.18 -17.80
C ARG A 1072 65.16 92.11 -18.67
N SER A 1073 64.48 93.08 -18.06
CA SER A 1073 63.73 94.10 -18.78
C SER A 1073 64.66 95.03 -19.57
N ASP A 1074 65.80 95.40 -18.98
CA ASP A 1074 66.75 96.35 -19.58
C ASP A 1074 67.72 95.67 -20.58
N GLU A 1075 68.20 94.46 -20.28
CA GLU A 1075 69.23 93.74 -21.05
C GLU A 1075 68.66 92.69 -22.03
N GLY A 1076 67.38 92.32 -21.90
CA GLY A 1076 66.75 91.22 -22.63
C GLY A 1076 66.92 89.86 -21.94
N SER A 1077 66.06 88.89 -22.29
CA SER A 1077 65.88 87.67 -21.48
C SER A 1077 65.93 86.34 -22.24
N ALA A 1078 66.26 86.36 -23.54
CA ALA A 1078 66.10 85.21 -24.47
C ALA A 1078 67.01 84.01 -24.18
N GLY A 1079 68.09 84.18 -23.40
CA GLY A 1079 69.05 83.12 -23.05
C GLY A 1079 69.00 82.66 -21.59
N ASP A 1080 68.29 83.38 -20.72
CA ASP A 1080 68.29 83.10 -19.28
C ASP A 1080 67.44 81.88 -18.91
N PRO A 1081 67.83 81.10 -17.89
CA PRO A 1081 66.96 80.08 -17.34
C PRO A 1081 65.69 80.69 -16.73
N PRO A 1082 64.55 79.97 -16.76
CA PRO A 1082 63.35 80.42 -16.10
C PRO A 1082 63.53 80.48 -14.59
N VAL A 1083 62.90 81.48 -13.97
CA VAL A 1083 62.86 81.65 -12.51
C VAL A 1083 61.46 81.28 -12.04
N PHE A 1084 61.36 80.37 -11.08
CA PHE A 1084 60.10 79.98 -10.47
C PHE A 1084 60.10 80.32 -8.99
N LEU A 1085 59.24 81.27 -8.61
CA LEU A 1085 58.99 81.66 -7.24
C LEU A 1085 57.76 80.92 -6.71
N PHE A 1086 57.97 80.07 -5.70
CA PHE A 1086 56.92 79.37 -4.97
C PHE A 1086 56.67 80.09 -3.64
N VAL A 1087 55.44 80.55 -3.41
CA VAL A 1087 55.02 81.19 -2.15
C VAL A 1087 53.85 80.43 -1.54
N HIS A 1088 54.15 79.56 -0.57
CA HIS A 1088 53.18 78.74 0.14
C HIS A 1088 52.49 79.53 1.26
N GLY A 1089 51.23 79.93 1.02
CA GLY A 1089 50.41 80.71 1.94
C GLY A 1089 50.80 82.19 2.01
N LEU A 1090 50.63 82.93 0.90
CA LEU A 1090 51.01 84.35 0.78
C LEU A 1090 50.45 85.23 1.91
N GLN A 1091 49.23 84.92 2.39
CA GLN A 1091 48.57 85.63 3.48
C GLN A 1091 49.34 85.61 4.81
N LYS A 1092 50.25 84.62 4.99
CA LYS A 1092 51.11 84.47 6.17
C LYS A 1092 52.22 85.53 6.22
N PHE A 1093 52.59 86.14 5.09
CA PHE A 1093 53.70 87.11 4.99
C PHE A 1093 53.20 88.55 4.87
N ARG A 1094 53.01 89.21 6.02
CA ARG A 1094 52.45 90.58 6.06
C ARG A 1094 53.22 91.61 5.23
N LYS A 1095 54.56 91.50 5.19
CA LYS A 1095 55.44 92.42 4.43
C LYS A 1095 55.29 92.29 2.89
N LEU A 1096 54.72 91.19 2.41
CA LEU A 1096 54.48 90.96 0.98
C LEU A 1096 53.08 91.40 0.52
N ARG A 1097 52.25 91.94 1.43
CA ARG A 1097 50.93 92.45 1.08
C ARG A 1097 51.06 93.75 0.31
N TYR A 1098 50.25 93.89 -0.73
CA TYR A 1098 50.13 95.15 -1.45
C TYR A 1098 49.65 96.27 -0.52
N GLU A 1099 50.30 97.42 -0.60
CA GLU A 1099 49.89 98.64 0.08
C GLU A 1099 49.68 99.74 -0.97
N GLU A 1100 48.52 100.38 -0.97
CA GLU A 1100 48.33 101.60 -1.74
C GLU A 1100 49.16 102.72 -1.11
N ASP A 1101 49.95 103.43 -1.93
CA ASP A 1101 50.82 104.51 -1.46
C ASP A 1101 50.00 105.74 -1.06
N PHE A 1102 49.38 105.67 0.12
CA PHE A 1102 48.81 106.80 0.83
C PHE A 1102 49.70 107.15 2.02
N SER A 1103 50.94 107.59 1.74
CA SER A 1103 51.82 108.16 2.75
C SER A 1103 52.10 109.63 2.45
N PHE A 1104 51.69 110.52 3.37
CA PHE A 1104 52.13 111.92 3.43
C PHE A 1104 53.47 112.09 4.16
N GLY A 1105 54.18 111.00 4.50
CA GLY A 1105 55.49 110.99 5.13
C GLY A 1105 56.53 110.25 4.29
N GLY A 1106 57.65 110.91 3.98
CA GLY A 1106 58.67 110.46 3.04
C GLY A 1106 59.55 109.31 3.55
N ASP A 1107 59.05 108.09 3.44
CA ASP A 1107 59.89 106.90 3.38
C ASP A 1107 59.80 106.35 1.93
N ASP A 1108 60.81 106.70 1.12
CA ASP A 1108 60.95 106.32 -0.30
C ASP A 1108 61.53 104.89 -0.47
N SER A 1109 61.57 104.10 0.61
CA SER A 1109 62.11 102.74 0.55
C SER A 1109 61.19 101.81 -0.25
N PRO A 1110 61.73 101.01 -1.20
CA PRO A 1110 60.93 100.12 -2.02
C PRO A 1110 60.24 99.05 -1.16
N LYS A 1111 58.90 99.04 -1.19
CA LYS A 1111 58.09 98.11 -0.41
C LYS A 1111 58.05 96.73 -1.09
N PRO A 1112 58.38 95.63 -0.38
CA PRO A 1112 58.38 94.28 -0.95
C PRO A 1112 57.04 93.84 -1.56
N GLY A 1113 55.90 94.25 -0.98
CA GLY A 1113 54.57 93.96 -1.55
C GLY A 1113 54.31 94.66 -2.90
N ASN A 1114 54.89 95.84 -3.12
CA ASN A 1114 54.78 96.57 -4.39
C ASN A 1114 55.72 95.93 -5.43
N GLN A 1115 56.94 95.56 -5.02
CA GLN A 1115 57.85 94.79 -5.88
C GLN A 1115 57.24 93.45 -6.32
N LEU A 1116 56.55 92.73 -5.43
CA LEU A 1116 55.83 91.50 -5.78
C LEU A 1116 54.72 91.77 -6.81
N ASN A 1117 53.97 92.87 -6.69
CA ASN A 1117 52.95 93.24 -7.69
C ASN A 1117 53.58 93.55 -9.06
N GLU A 1118 54.74 94.22 -9.09
CA GLU A 1118 55.46 94.45 -10.34
C GLU A 1118 55.95 93.13 -10.97
N ILE A 1119 56.48 92.20 -10.14
CA ILE A 1119 56.84 90.84 -10.61
C ILE A 1119 55.62 90.13 -11.22
N ILE A 1120 54.45 90.25 -10.60
CA ILE A 1120 53.22 89.65 -11.14
C ILE A 1120 52.80 90.29 -12.47
N ALA A 1121 53.05 91.59 -12.64
CA ALA A 1121 52.63 92.31 -13.84
C ALA A 1121 53.58 92.12 -15.04
N GLU A 1122 54.90 92.08 -14.81
CA GLU A 1122 55.92 92.12 -15.88
C GLU A 1122 56.73 90.82 -15.98
N GLY A 1123 56.84 90.06 -14.88
CA GLY A 1123 57.70 88.89 -14.73
C GLY A 1123 57.52 87.78 -15.78
N PRO A 1124 56.29 87.35 -16.14
CA PRO A 1124 56.10 86.18 -17.01
C PRO A 1124 56.74 86.34 -18.38
N SER A 1125 56.67 87.54 -18.96
CA SER A 1125 57.28 87.85 -20.26
C SER A 1125 58.82 87.72 -20.24
N LEU A 1126 59.42 87.87 -19.06
CA LEU A 1126 60.86 87.74 -18.82
C LEU A 1126 61.26 86.35 -18.30
N GLY A 1127 60.33 85.40 -18.28
CA GLY A 1127 60.55 84.04 -17.78
C GLY A 1127 60.63 83.95 -16.25
N ILE A 1128 60.00 84.88 -15.55
CA ILE A 1128 59.86 84.87 -14.08
C ILE A 1128 58.41 84.54 -13.75
N HIS A 1129 58.19 83.37 -13.16
CA HIS A 1129 56.87 82.83 -12.87
C HIS A 1129 56.64 82.73 -11.36
N LEU A 1130 55.38 82.89 -10.96
CA LEU A 1130 54.91 82.87 -9.58
C LEU A 1130 53.92 81.72 -9.46
N ILE A 1131 54.13 80.88 -8.46
CA ILE A 1131 53.20 79.85 -8.01
C ILE A 1131 52.89 80.17 -6.55
N THR A 1132 51.66 80.59 -6.27
CA THR A 1132 51.30 81.05 -4.91
C THR A 1132 49.98 80.47 -4.45
N SER A 1133 49.84 80.26 -3.12
CA SER A 1133 48.60 79.80 -2.51
C SER A 1133 48.03 80.79 -1.51
N LEU A 1134 46.70 80.88 -1.48
CA LEU A 1134 45.91 81.63 -0.51
C LEU A 1134 44.71 80.81 -0.04
N ASP A 1135 44.26 81.03 1.20
CA ASP A 1135 43.18 80.23 1.79
C ASP A 1135 41.76 80.64 1.32
N THR A 1136 41.55 81.92 0.99
CA THR A 1136 40.24 82.52 0.77
C THR A 1136 40.31 83.71 -0.20
N LEU A 1137 39.22 84.00 -0.90
CA LEU A 1137 39.09 85.18 -1.76
C LEU A 1137 39.33 86.50 -0.99
N ASN A 1138 38.91 86.58 0.27
CA ASN A 1138 39.17 87.75 1.11
C ASN A 1138 40.68 87.99 1.28
N ASN A 1139 41.47 86.94 1.48
CA ASN A 1139 42.93 87.08 1.57
C ASN A 1139 43.58 87.36 0.22
N VAL A 1140 43.02 86.89 -0.90
CA VAL A 1140 43.43 87.32 -2.26
C VAL A 1140 43.31 88.83 -2.39
N ASN A 1141 42.13 89.39 -2.11
CA ASN A 1141 41.86 90.83 -2.21
C ASN A 1141 42.66 91.67 -1.21
N ARG A 1142 43.10 91.09 -0.09
CA ARG A 1142 43.94 91.77 0.92
C ARG A 1142 45.43 91.75 0.60
N CYS A 1143 45.91 90.74 -0.12
CA CYS A 1143 47.35 90.58 -0.38
C CYS A 1143 47.76 91.14 -1.74
N LEU A 1144 46.85 91.13 -2.71
CA LEU A 1144 47.14 91.45 -4.11
C LEU A 1144 46.29 92.64 -4.59
N SER A 1145 46.85 93.46 -5.47
CA SER A 1145 46.09 94.51 -6.16
C SER A 1145 45.14 93.89 -7.19
N ARG A 1146 44.10 94.65 -7.61
CA ARG A 1146 43.20 94.19 -8.68
C ARG A 1146 43.95 93.85 -9.98
N LYS A 1147 44.99 94.61 -10.30
CA LYS A 1147 45.84 94.37 -11.48
C LYS A 1147 46.63 93.07 -11.36
N ALA A 1148 47.18 92.77 -10.18
CA ALA A 1148 47.88 91.50 -9.97
C ALA A 1148 46.94 90.30 -10.04
N VAL A 1149 45.71 90.41 -9.53
CA VAL A 1149 44.71 89.34 -9.64
C VAL A 1149 44.36 89.05 -11.10
N SER A 1150 44.23 90.07 -11.96
CA SER A 1150 43.99 89.86 -13.40
C SER A 1150 45.18 89.22 -14.13
N GLU A 1151 46.42 89.49 -13.72
CA GLU A 1151 47.62 88.87 -14.30
C GLU A 1151 47.88 87.43 -13.79
N LEU A 1152 47.15 86.98 -12.77
CA LEU A 1152 47.12 85.58 -12.33
C LEU A 1152 46.10 84.80 -13.16
N GLY A 1153 46.40 84.62 -14.44
CA GLY A 1153 45.51 84.03 -15.45
C GLY A 1153 45.32 82.51 -15.34
N MET A 1154 46.15 81.80 -14.56
CA MET A 1154 45.94 80.39 -14.21
C MET A 1154 45.56 80.26 -12.73
N ARG A 1155 44.41 79.64 -12.46
CA ARG A 1155 43.82 79.55 -11.12
C ARG A 1155 43.44 78.10 -10.81
N VAL A 1156 43.83 77.61 -9.65
CA VAL A 1156 43.35 76.34 -9.07
C VAL A 1156 42.46 76.68 -7.90
N LEU A 1157 41.18 76.32 -8.00
CA LEU A 1157 40.19 76.58 -6.96
C LEU A 1157 39.80 75.27 -6.27
N PHE A 1158 39.80 75.27 -4.95
CA PHE A 1158 39.17 74.22 -4.15
C PHE A 1158 37.73 74.59 -3.79
N GLN A 1159 37.03 73.71 -3.06
CA GLN A 1159 35.65 73.96 -2.65
C GLN A 1159 35.49 75.32 -1.96
N MET A 1160 34.58 76.16 -2.45
CA MET A 1160 34.31 77.51 -1.94
C MET A 1160 32.86 77.93 -2.20
N SER A 1161 32.44 79.12 -1.77
CA SER A 1161 31.06 79.57 -2.03
C SER A 1161 30.84 79.84 -3.52
N ALA A 1162 29.58 79.74 -3.99
CA ALA A 1162 29.24 80.03 -5.38
C ALA A 1162 29.61 81.47 -5.80
N ASN A 1163 29.50 82.43 -4.86
CA ASN A 1163 29.88 83.82 -5.08
C ASN A 1163 31.40 83.99 -5.18
N ASP A 1164 32.18 83.32 -4.34
CA ASP A 1164 33.64 83.38 -4.40
C ASP A 1164 34.16 82.75 -5.69
N SER A 1165 33.58 81.61 -6.08
CA SER A 1165 33.86 80.94 -7.35
C SER A 1165 33.57 81.86 -8.54
N ALA A 1166 32.38 82.45 -8.60
CA ALA A 1166 32.01 83.36 -9.68
C ALA A 1166 32.92 84.59 -9.74
N SER A 1167 33.35 85.12 -8.60
CA SER A 1167 34.27 86.27 -8.55
C SER A 1167 35.68 85.94 -9.03
N LEU A 1168 36.10 84.68 -8.95
CA LEU A 1168 37.44 84.24 -9.35
C LEU A 1168 37.51 83.68 -10.77
N ILE A 1169 36.43 83.15 -11.34
CA ILE A 1169 36.47 82.45 -12.65
C ILE A 1169 35.18 82.62 -13.48
N ASP A 1170 34.31 83.57 -13.13
CA ASP A 1170 33.02 83.83 -13.81
C ASP A 1170 32.10 82.58 -13.90
N SER A 1171 32.26 81.64 -12.97
CA SER A 1171 31.48 80.42 -12.88
C SER A 1171 31.28 80.00 -11.42
N PRO A 1172 30.09 79.50 -11.01
CA PRO A 1172 29.87 79.00 -9.67
C PRO A 1172 30.43 77.58 -9.44
N LYS A 1173 31.09 76.97 -10.44
CA LYS A 1173 31.41 75.52 -10.47
C LYS A 1173 32.28 75.04 -9.29
N ALA A 1174 33.10 75.90 -8.67
CA ALA A 1174 33.91 75.51 -7.53
C ALA A 1174 33.08 75.24 -6.24
N SER A 1175 31.81 75.64 -6.19
CA SER A 1175 30.93 75.36 -5.04
C SER A 1175 30.44 73.91 -4.96
N MET A 1176 30.47 73.21 -6.09
CA MET A 1176 30.03 71.82 -6.21
C MET A 1176 31.19 70.81 -6.06
N LEU A 1177 32.41 71.29 -5.79
CA LEU A 1177 33.58 70.42 -5.61
C LEU A 1177 33.48 69.62 -4.30
N GLY A 1178 33.89 68.35 -4.34
CA GLY A 1178 34.12 67.52 -3.16
C GLY A 1178 35.52 67.69 -2.56
N LEU A 1179 35.79 67.00 -1.45
CA LEU A 1179 37.02 67.14 -0.65
C LEU A 1179 38.33 66.94 -1.43
N HIS A 1180 38.38 65.93 -2.31
CA HIS A 1180 39.57 65.57 -3.10
C HIS A 1180 39.49 66.03 -4.55
N ARG A 1181 38.80 67.15 -4.80
CA ARG A 1181 38.63 67.73 -6.14
C ARG A 1181 39.05 69.18 -6.16
N ALA A 1182 39.64 69.58 -7.28
CA ALA A 1182 40.01 70.95 -7.57
C ALA A 1182 39.57 71.31 -8.99
N LEU A 1183 39.46 72.61 -9.24
CA LEU A 1183 39.07 73.17 -10.52
C LEU A 1183 40.24 73.98 -11.06
N PHE A 1184 40.78 73.58 -12.21
CA PHE A 1184 41.79 74.34 -12.94
C PHE A 1184 41.11 75.24 -13.96
N TYR A 1185 41.40 76.53 -13.88
CA TYR A 1185 40.97 77.55 -14.83
C TYR A 1185 42.19 78.20 -15.48
N SER A 1186 42.18 78.27 -16.81
CA SER A 1186 43.13 79.05 -17.60
C SER A 1186 42.35 80.04 -18.46
N GLU A 1187 42.54 81.33 -18.17
CA GLU A 1187 41.85 82.43 -18.86
C GLU A 1187 42.23 82.48 -20.35
N HIS A 1188 43.52 82.36 -20.66
CA HIS A 1188 44.03 82.40 -22.04
C HIS A 1188 43.55 81.23 -22.90
N GLU A 1189 43.45 80.04 -22.32
CA GLU A 1189 42.98 78.84 -23.04
C GLU A 1189 41.45 78.73 -23.02
N SER A 1190 40.76 79.63 -22.29
CA SER A 1190 39.32 79.49 -21.96
C SER A 1190 38.99 78.08 -21.46
N ARG A 1191 39.92 77.51 -20.68
CA ARG A 1191 39.90 76.11 -20.25
C ARG A 1191 39.47 76.04 -18.80
N LEU A 1192 38.38 75.32 -18.55
CA LEU A 1192 37.85 75.04 -17.23
C LEU A 1192 37.73 73.54 -17.02
N GLU A 1193 38.46 72.99 -16.06
CA GLU A 1193 38.64 71.55 -15.91
C GLU A 1193 38.63 71.12 -14.44
N THR A 1194 37.77 70.16 -14.10
CA THR A 1194 37.80 69.51 -12.79
C THR A 1194 38.83 68.38 -12.79
N PHE A 1195 39.63 68.30 -11.74
CA PHE A 1195 40.67 67.28 -11.59
C PHE A 1195 40.84 66.86 -10.13
N ARG A 1196 41.48 65.71 -9.92
CA ARG A 1196 41.90 65.21 -8.62
C ARG A 1196 43.35 65.63 -8.38
N PRO A 1197 43.64 66.53 -7.43
CA PRO A 1197 45.00 66.92 -7.12
C PRO A 1197 45.80 65.73 -6.58
N PHE A 1198 47.11 65.73 -6.81
CA PHE A 1198 47.98 64.71 -6.25
C PHE A 1198 48.00 64.80 -4.72
N ALA A 1199 47.97 63.64 -4.04
CA ALA A 1199 48.23 63.55 -2.60
C ALA A 1199 49.73 63.67 -2.29
N LEU A 1200 50.06 63.90 -1.02
CA LEU A 1200 51.44 63.78 -0.55
C LEU A 1200 51.94 62.33 -0.70
N PRO A 1201 53.02 62.10 -1.47
CA PRO A 1201 53.59 60.76 -1.63
C PRO A 1201 54.33 60.31 -0.38
N ASP A 1202 54.58 59.00 -0.27
CA ASP A 1202 55.36 58.43 0.82
C ASP A 1202 56.84 58.87 0.79
N VAL A 1203 57.47 58.93 1.96
CA VAL A 1203 58.85 59.39 2.13
C VAL A 1203 59.84 58.58 1.29
N GLY A 1204 59.59 57.28 1.08
CA GLY A 1204 60.43 56.41 0.27
C GLY A 1204 60.41 56.80 -1.21
N TRP A 1205 59.22 57.08 -1.75
CA TRP A 1205 59.06 57.59 -3.11
C TRP A 1205 59.72 58.95 -3.29
N VAL A 1206 59.55 59.87 -2.34
CA VAL A 1206 60.18 61.21 -2.39
C VAL A 1206 61.70 61.09 -2.44
N ALA A 1207 62.31 60.27 -1.57
CA ALA A 1207 63.75 60.06 -1.56
C ALA A 1207 64.26 59.48 -2.89
N ALA A 1208 63.52 58.56 -3.51
CA ALA A 1208 63.86 58.00 -4.81
C ALA A 1208 63.79 59.05 -5.95
N ALA A 1209 62.73 59.87 -5.98
CA ALA A 1209 62.57 60.92 -6.99
C ALA A 1209 63.63 62.03 -6.86
N VAL A 1210 63.90 62.47 -5.63
CA VAL A 1210 64.96 63.45 -5.31
C VAL A 1210 66.33 62.92 -5.74
N LYS A 1211 66.63 61.64 -5.50
CA LYS A 1211 67.88 60.99 -5.92
C LYS A 1211 68.00 60.87 -7.44
N ALA A 1212 66.89 60.61 -8.16
CA ALA A 1212 66.91 60.52 -9.62
C ALA A 1212 67.31 61.85 -10.28
N LEU A 1213 66.99 62.98 -9.65
CA LEU A 1213 67.38 64.30 -10.13
C LEU A 1213 68.87 64.63 -9.95
N GLY A 1214 69.57 63.94 -9.05
CA GLY A 1214 70.96 64.19 -8.69
C GLY A 1214 71.06 64.77 -7.29
#